data_AF-A0A1F2PHC9-F1
#
_entry.id   AF-A0A1F2PHC9-F1
#
_cell.length_a   1.000
_cell.length_b   1.000
_cell.length_c   1.000
_cell.angle_alpha   90.00
_cell.angle_beta   90.00
_cell.angle_gamma   90.00
#
_symmetry.space_group_name_H-M   'P 1'
#
loop_
_entity.id
_entity.type
_entity.pdbx_description
1 polymer ?
#
loop_
_entity_poly.entity_id
_entity_poly.type
_entity_poly.pdbx_seq_one_letter_code
_entity_poly.pdbx_strand_id
1 'polypeptide(L)'
;MRKKTVIEQEEIKYFIDKIVKDEASQCATVQGWAFNTKTKEPVELYLLGREAVGVQFKRDFRIDVNNKYALPDDAKVGFIIEFDKNTYGEKLKLKLTDDTNIRIVPINLKKNYDYLKKPNLFNAKRLAGVTTRTVGYLSRNGLKNTIRKIKFELKYKNQENYDFWIDVHEDYDRKKVLAEISGFSYKPKVSIVMPVYNVEEQWLRACVDSVLNQYYENWELCIADDNSTDAHIKPLLEEFKMLDSRIKVVYREENGHISEASNSALAIATGEFVGLLDNDDTLAEFALYEVVKLLNEHPEADLIYSDEDKLSEDNKRSQPFFKTDWAPDILLATNYICHFGVYRKTIIDEIGGFRKGYEGAQDYDLVLRFTEKTNQIFHIQKILYHWRMISNSTAVNPDSKGYAFEAGLKSLEDALDRRGIKGTVSHGAFPGVYNIEYEIVNAGLVSVIIPTRDNAADLKACIDSIYEKTIYENFEIIVADNGSEKEDTFKLFEYYSRKYPQQFKVVRIDIPFNFSKINNLAVKESKGEYLLFLNNDITVITKGWMKRMVSYAQQEHVGAVGSKLYYPDNTIQHAGVLLGMGGVAGHGHVGFPRGDYGYFGKLVTTNNYTSVTAACMMVKREDFDRVNGFEEKLTVAFNDVDFCLKLYEAGKFNVWLHDVELYHYESKSRGAEDTYSKYKRFNSEIKYMKDHWLNYIKNDPYYNRNLTRVDGNYAICVDIVGYVKGKTIEDEENEI
;
A
#
# COMPACT_ATOMS: atom_id res chain seq x y z
N MET A 1 -43.88 -12.73 -18.77
CA MET A 1 -44.15 -11.79 -17.67
C MET A 1 -44.12 -12.51 -16.33
N ARG A 2 -43.01 -12.41 -15.59
CA ARG A 2 -42.91 -12.81 -14.18
C ARG A 2 -42.69 -11.53 -13.39
N LYS A 3 -43.61 -11.20 -12.48
CA LYS A 3 -43.51 -10.05 -11.57
C LYS A 3 -42.20 -10.16 -10.78
N LYS A 4 -41.25 -9.25 -11.04
CA LYS A 4 -40.16 -8.97 -10.11
C LYS A 4 -40.80 -8.35 -8.87
N THR A 5 -40.70 -9.03 -7.74
CA THR A 5 -41.01 -8.46 -6.44
C THR A 5 -40.02 -7.31 -6.22
N VAL A 6 -40.52 -6.08 -6.24
CA VAL A 6 -39.77 -4.90 -5.80
C VAL A 6 -39.48 -5.11 -4.32
N ILE A 7 -38.22 -5.24 -3.96
CA ILE A 7 -37.79 -5.21 -2.55
C ILE A 7 -37.91 -3.74 -2.16
N GLU A 8 -38.90 -3.37 -1.35
CA GLU A 8 -38.95 -2.06 -0.70
C GLU A 8 -37.62 -1.84 0.03
N GLN A 9 -36.86 -0.83 -0.40
CA GLN A 9 -35.67 -0.41 0.33
C GLN A 9 -36.13 0.24 1.63
N GLU A 10 -35.68 -0.28 2.77
CA GLU A 10 -36.00 0.31 4.08
C GLU A 10 -35.48 1.77 4.15
N GLU A 11 -36.37 2.72 4.43
CA GLU A 11 -36.06 4.17 4.42
C GLU A 11 -35.11 4.62 5.55
N ILE A 12 -35.12 3.92 6.69
CA ILE A 12 -34.12 4.10 7.75
C ILE A 12 -33.27 2.83 7.84
N LYS A 13 -31.97 2.95 7.55
CA LYS A 13 -31.02 1.84 7.68
C LYS A 13 -30.24 1.97 8.98
N TYR A 14 -30.03 0.85 9.65
CA TYR A 14 -29.28 0.82 10.89
C TYR A 14 -28.54 -0.50 11.06
N PHE A 15 -27.54 -0.48 11.93
CA PHE A 15 -26.90 -1.68 12.45
C PHE A 15 -26.40 -1.42 13.86
N ILE A 16 -26.45 -2.45 14.71
CA ILE A 16 -25.85 -2.42 16.05
C ILE A 16 -24.57 -3.24 15.98
N ASP A 17 -23.44 -2.54 16.05
CA ASP A 17 -22.11 -3.11 15.92
C ASP A 17 -21.73 -3.94 17.15
N LYS A 18 -21.96 -3.36 18.34
CA LYS A 18 -21.48 -3.94 19.59
C LYS A 18 -22.35 -3.52 20.76
N ILE A 19 -22.48 -4.43 21.73
CA ILE A 19 -22.99 -4.13 23.07
C ILE A 19 -21.91 -4.57 24.06
N VAL A 20 -21.37 -3.63 24.83
CA VAL A 20 -20.39 -3.88 25.91
C VAL A 20 -21.11 -3.75 27.24
N LYS A 21 -20.89 -4.68 28.16
CA LYS A 21 -21.55 -4.73 29.47
C LYS A 21 -20.52 -4.91 30.58
N ASP A 22 -20.77 -4.24 31.70
CA ASP A 22 -20.11 -4.50 32.97
C ASP A 22 -21.18 -4.98 33.96
N GLU A 23 -21.19 -6.28 34.22
CA GLU A 23 -22.17 -6.90 35.12
C GLU A 23 -21.92 -6.54 36.59
N ALA A 24 -20.69 -6.17 36.96
CA ALA A 24 -20.34 -5.78 38.32
C ALA A 24 -20.79 -4.34 38.63
N SER A 25 -20.69 -3.44 37.65
CA SER A 25 -21.11 -2.03 37.80
C SER A 25 -22.54 -1.75 37.30
N GLN A 26 -23.20 -2.74 36.70
CA GLN A 26 -24.49 -2.62 36.00
C GLN A 26 -24.51 -1.49 34.97
N CYS A 27 -23.43 -1.36 34.19
CA CYS A 27 -23.33 -0.38 33.10
C CYS A 27 -23.32 -1.08 31.73
N ALA A 28 -23.79 -0.40 30.69
CA ALA A 28 -23.67 -0.88 29.32
C ALA A 28 -23.38 0.24 28.32
N THR A 29 -22.79 -0.15 27.19
CA THR A 29 -22.65 0.72 26.03
C THR A 29 -23.16 0.00 24.79
N VAL A 30 -24.09 0.62 24.07
CA VAL A 30 -24.58 0.14 22.77
C VAL A 30 -24.00 1.03 21.68
N GLN A 31 -23.37 0.41 20.69
CA GLN A 31 -22.79 1.11 19.54
C GLN A 31 -23.43 0.63 18.26
N GLY A 32 -23.66 1.57 17.37
CA GLY A 32 -24.22 1.29 16.07
C GLY A 32 -24.10 2.48 15.16
N TRP A 33 -24.77 2.40 14.03
CA TRP A 33 -24.97 3.51 13.12
C TRP A 33 -26.39 3.46 12.57
N ALA A 34 -26.94 4.63 12.26
CA ALA A 34 -28.26 4.76 11.67
C ALA A 34 -28.37 6.05 10.84
N PHE A 35 -29.00 5.95 9.68
CA PHE A 35 -29.22 7.08 8.78
C PHE A 35 -30.43 6.82 7.87
N ASN A 36 -30.96 7.89 7.28
CA ASN A 36 -32.02 7.79 6.28
C ASN A 36 -31.40 7.49 4.90
N THR A 37 -31.86 6.42 4.25
CA THR A 37 -31.26 5.94 3.00
C THR A 37 -31.48 6.86 1.80
N LYS A 38 -32.50 7.72 1.85
CA LYS A 38 -32.89 8.69 0.82
C LYS A 38 -32.23 10.05 1.04
N THR A 39 -32.33 10.63 2.23
CA THR A 39 -31.73 11.95 2.53
C THR A 39 -30.24 11.87 2.82
N LYS A 40 -29.73 10.67 3.16
CA LYS A 40 -28.33 10.44 3.57
C LYS A 40 -27.93 11.15 4.86
N GLU A 41 -28.91 11.62 5.64
CA GLU A 41 -28.69 12.31 6.90
C GLU A 41 -28.77 11.37 8.12
N PRO A 42 -28.08 11.69 9.23
CA PRO A 42 -28.27 10.99 10.50
C PRO A 42 -29.73 11.07 10.97
N VAL A 43 -30.25 9.97 11.53
CA VAL A 43 -31.60 9.93 12.13
C VAL A 43 -31.52 10.16 13.63
N GLU A 44 -32.51 10.83 14.22
CA GLU A 44 -32.65 11.06 15.66
C GLU A 44 -32.91 9.78 16.46
N LEU A 45 -32.40 9.75 17.70
CA LEU A 45 -32.36 8.56 18.56
C LEU A 45 -33.11 8.81 19.87
N TYR A 46 -34.07 7.94 20.19
CA TYR A 46 -34.81 8.00 21.46
C TYR A 46 -34.92 6.61 22.09
N LEU A 47 -34.81 6.51 23.42
CA LEU A 47 -35.18 5.28 24.13
C LEU A 47 -36.63 5.36 24.59
N LEU A 48 -37.45 4.38 24.18
CA LEU A 48 -38.85 4.33 24.56
C LEU A 48 -39.02 3.66 25.93
N GLY A 49 -39.82 4.28 26.81
CA GLY A 49 -40.26 3.68 28.08
C GLY A 49 -39.35 3.90 29.28
N ARG A 50 -38.43 4.88 29.23
CA ARG A 50 -37.66 5.35 30.40
C ARG A 50 -37.60 6.87 30.42
N GLU A 51 -37.50 7.46 31.61
CA GLU A 51 -37.18 8.88 31.78
C GLU A 51 -35.70 9.10 31.42
N ALA A 52 -35.39 10.18 30.70
CA ALA A 52 -34.07 10.46 30.10
C ALA A 52 -32.94 10.76 31.12
N VAL A 53 -33.14 10.45 32.40
CA VAL A 53 -32.19 10.75 33.48
C VAL A 53 -31.16 9.61 33.58
N GLY A 54 -29.92 9.86 33.15
CA GLY A 54 -28.79 8.92 33.27
C GLY A 54 -28.33 8.22 31.98
N VAL A 55 -29.04 8.41 30.85
CA VAL A 55 -28.59 7.91 29.52
C VAL A 55 -27.84 9.01 28.78
N GLN A 56 -26.63 8.70 28.27
CA GLN A 56 -25.90 9.61 27.39
C GLN A 56 -25.88 9.10 25.95
N PHE A 57 -26.26 9.97 25.02
CA PHE A 57 -26.12 9.73 23.59
C PHE A 57 -24.92 10.51 23.07
N LYS A 58 -24.03 9.83 22.36
CA LYS A 58 -22.94 10.45 21.61
C LYS A 58 -23.06 10.08 20.15
N ARG A 59 -22.91 11.06 19.27
CA ARG A 59 -22.79 10.85 17.84
C ARG A 59 -21.32 10.76 17.47
N ASP A 60 -21.00 9.87 16.54
CA ASP A 60 -19.63 9.67 16.07
C ASP A 60 -19.57 9.60 14.54
N PHE A 61 -18.44 9.97 13.99
CA PHE A 61 -18.15 9.84 12.56
C PHE A 61 -17.75 8.39 12.30
N ARG A 62 -18.47 7.73 11.40
CA ARG A 62 -18.15 6.36 11.00
C ARG A 62 -17.74 6.38 9.56
N ILE A 63 -16.47 6.70 9.31
CA ILE A 63 -15.91 6.79 7.96
C ILE A 63 -16.15 5.48 7.20
N ASP A 64 -16.00 4.33 7.84
CA ASP A 64 -16.32 3.03 7.24
C ASP A 64 -17.78 2.91 6.78
N VAL A 65 -18.73 3.46 7.55
CA VAL A 65 -20.17 3.47 7.25
C VAL A 65 -20.51 4.56 6.24
N ASN A 66 -19.94 5.75 6.38
CA ASN A 66 -20.10 6.88 5.49
C ASN A 66 -19.62 6.50 4.09
N ASN A 67 -18.46 5.85 4.00
CA ASN A 67 -17.92 5.32 2.75
C ASN A 67 -18.83 4.23 2.20
N LYS A 68 -19.21 3.23 3.01
CA LYS A 68 -20.06 2.11 2.58
C LYS A 68 -21.45 2.52 2.07
N TYR A 69 -21.99 3.64 2.54
CA TYR A 69 -23.34 4.10 2.18
C TYR A 69 -23.39 5.43 1.45
N ALA A 70 -22.23 5.96 1.05
CA ALA A 70 -22.06 7.25 0.37
C ALA A 70 -22.76 8.39 1.13
N LEU A 71 -22.35 8.60 2.39
CA LEU A 71 -22.82 9.69 3.24
C LEU A 71 -21.77 10.82 3.23
N PRO A 72 -22.13 12.08 3.53
CA PRO A 72 -21.15 13.15 3.72
C PRO A 72 -20.04 12.75 4.71
N ASP A 73 -18.80 13.17 4.46
CA ASP A 73 -17.64 12.82 5.30
C ASP A 73 -17.82 13.27 6.76
N ASP A 74 -18.56 14.35 6.98
CA ASP A 74 -18.91 14.90 8.27
C ASP A 74 -20.27 14.39 8.83
N ALA A 75 -20.92 13.46 8.14
CA ALA A 75 -22.17 12.87 8.61
C ALA A 75 -21.91 12.01 9.86
N LYS A 76 -22.46 12.43 11.00
CA LYS A 76 -22.35 11.71 12.28
C LYS A 76 -23.42 10.65 12.43
N VAL A 77 -23.40 9.66 11.54
CA VAL A 77 -24.39 8.56 11.53
C VAL A 77 -24.11 7.49 12.59
N GLY A 78 -22.88 7.46 13.12
CA GLY A 78 -22.51 6.60 14.24
C GLY A 78 -23.17 7.08 15.53
N PHE A 79 -23.51 6.14 16.40
CA PHE A 79 -24.02 6.44 17.72
C PHE A 79 -23.47 5.51 18.80
N ILE A 80 -23.34 6.09 19.99
CA ILE A 80 -22.97 5.41 21.22
C ILE A 80 -24.01 5.79 22.27
N ILE A 81 -24.63 4.79 22.89
CA ILE A 81 -25.59 4.96 23.98
C ILE A 81 -24.97 4.37 25.24
N GLU A 82 -24.75 5.20 26.24
CA GLU A 82 -24.19 4.80 27.53
C GLU A 82 -25.32 4.70 28.58
N PHE A 83 -25.36 3.57 29.27
CA PHE A 83 -26.30 3.24 30.35
C PHE A 83 -25.54 3.17 31.66
N ASP A 84 -26.06 3.87 32.67
CA ASP A 84 -25.60 3.78 34.05
C ASP A 84 -26.40 2.73 34.85
N LYS A 85 -26.00 2.53 36.11
CA LYS A 85 -26.66 1.59 37.03
C LYS A 85 -28.16 1.83 37.22
N ASN A 86 -28.65 3.06 37.03
CA ASN A 86 -30.06 3.41 37.23
C ASN A 86 -30.89 3.15 35.95
N THR A 87 -30.23 3.17 34.79
CA THR A 87 -30.85 3.07 33.46
C THR A 87 -30.61 1.73 32.76
N TYR A 88 -29.82 0.84 33.37
CA TYR A 88 -29.56 -0.53 32.90
C TYR A 88 -30.81 -1.42 32.96
N GLY A 89 -31.05 -2.24 31.92
CA GLY A 89 -32.13 -3.24 31.91
C GLY A 89 -32.20 -4.07 30.63
N GLU A 90 -32.90 -5.20 30.70
CA GLU A 90 -32.68 -6.32 29.77
C GLU A 90 -33.33 -6.18 28.38
N LYS A 91 -34.41 -5.40 28.26
CA LYS A 91 -35.17 -5.23 27.02
C LYS A 91 -35.46 -3.75 26.79
N LEU A 92 -34.67 -3.12 25.93
CA LEU A 92 -34.79 -1.73 25.57
C LEU A 92 -35.36 -1.60 24.15
N LYS A 93 -35.97 -0.45 23.84
CA LYS A 93 -36.45 -0.14 22.50
C LYS A 93 -35.86 1.20 22.06
N LEU A 94 -35.00 1.15 21.05
CA LEU A 94 -34.42 2.33 20.42
C LEU A 94 -35.30 2.77 19.25
N LYS A 95 -35.87 3.97 19.33
CA LYS A 95 -36.57 4.62 18.24
C LYS A 95 -35.56 5.44 17.42
N LEU A 96 -35.53 5.19 16.13
CA LEU A 96 -34.79 5.91 15.10
C LEU A 96 -35.80 6.72 14.28
N THR A 97 -35.59 8.01 14.04
CA THR A 97 -36.57 8.84 13.31
C THR A 97 -35.96 10.06 12.60
N ASP A 98 -36.57 10.47 11.49
CA ASP A 98 -36.24 11.68 10.71
C ASP A 98 -37.48 12.60 10.56
N ASP A 99 -38.36 12.59 11.57
CA ASP A 99 -39.68 13.24 11.62
C ASP A 99 -40.76 12.66 10.70
N THR A 100 -40.38 12.09 9.55
CA THR A 100 -41.31 11.46 8.60
C THR A 100 -41.43 9.95 8.78
N ASN A 101 -40.32 9.31 9.16
CA ASN A 101 -40.20 7.89 9.33
C ASN A 101 -39.81 7.53 10.75
N ILE A 102 -40.33 6.40 11.22
CA ILE A 102 -40.04 5.88 12.57
C ILE A 102 -39.70 4.40 12.47
N ARG A 103 -38.53 4.04 13.00
CA ARG A 103 -38.11 2.65 13.14
C ARG A 103 -37.82 2.33 14.60
N ILE A 104 -38.44 1.28 15.13
CA ILE A 104 -38.24 0.85 16.52
C ILE A 104 -37.41 -0.44 16.53
N VAL A 105 -36.25 -0.37 17.15
CA VAL A 105 -35.27 -1.45 17.24
C VAL A 105 -35.25 -2.01 18.66
N PRO A 106 -35.58 -3.29 18.87
CA PRO A 106 -35.40 -3.92 20.17
C PRO A 106 -33.92 -4.16 20.45
N ILE A 107 -33.42 -3.65 21.56
CA ILE A 107 -32.07 -3.87 22.08
C ILE A 107 -32.19 -4.84 23.25
N ASN A 108 -31.57 -6.02 23.11
CA ASN A 108 -31.48 -7.00 24.18
C ASN A 108 -30.05 -7.03 24.71
N LEU A 109 -29.82 -6.46 25.89
CA LEU A 109 -28.50 -6.39 26.52
C LEU A 109 -27.97 -7.76 26.97
N LYS A 110 -28.80 -8.82 27.02
CA LYS A 110 -28.39 -10.20 27.31
C LYS A 110 -27.86 -10.97 26.09
N LYS A 111 -27.99 -10.43 24.87
CA LYS A 111 -27.59 -11.12 23.65
C LYS A 111 -26.09 -10.88 23.39
N ASN A 112 -25.30 -11.95 23.33
CA ASN A 112 -23.93 -11.86 22.81
C ASN A 112 -24.01 -11.58 21.29
N TYR A 113 -23.35 -10.52 20.85
CA TYR A 113 -23.16 -10.25 19.42
C TYR A 113 -21.81 -10.84 19.00
N ASP A 114 -21.85 -11.90 18.21
CA ASP A 114 -20.67 -12.56 17.68
C ASP A 114 -19.89 -11.62 16.75
N TYR A 115 -18.59 -11.53 17.00
CA TYR A 115 -17.61 -10.97 16.07
C TYR A 115 -17.64 -11.77 14.76
N LEU A 116 -17.87 -11.08 13.64
CA LEU A 116 -17.72 -11.57 12.25
C LEU A 116 -18.29 -12.98 11.98
N LYS A 117 -19.56 -13.05 11.55
CA LYS A 117 -20.08 -14.24 10.87
C LYS A 117 -19.27 -14.49 9.59
N LYS A 118 -18.50 -15.60 9.57
CA LYS A 118 -17.94 -16.19 8.35
C LYS A 118 -19.06 -16.50 7.36
N PRO A 119 -19.02 -16.03 6.10
CA PRO A 119 -20.04 -16.39 5.14
C PRO A 119 -19.84 -17.83 4.64
N ASN A 120 -20.88 -18.66 4.75
CA ASN A 120 -20.98 -19.97 4.13
C ASN A 120 -21.16 -19.79 2.61
N LEU A 121 -20.15 -20.14 1.81
CA LEU A 121 -20.28 -20.23 0.35
C LEU A 121 -19.73 -21.57 -0.15
N PHE A 122 -20.61 -22.56 -0.25
CA PHE A 122 -20.46 -23.68 -1.17
C PHE A 122 -21.51 -23.54 -2.26
N ASN A 123 -21.09 -23.22 -3.47
CA ASN A 123 -21.87 -23.46 -4.69
C ASN A 123 -20.92 -23.89 -5.80
N ALA A 124 -20.94 -25.20 -6.10
CA ALA A 124 -19.93 -25.92 -6.89
C ALA A 124 -20.04 -25.76 -8.42
N LYS A 125 -20.63 -24.68 -8.94
CA LYS A 125 -20.88 -24.49 -10.39
C LYS A 125 -20.00 -23.44 -11.08
N ARG A 126 -19.00 -22.86 -10.41
CA ARG A 126 -18.17 -21.77 -10.96
C ARG A 126 -16.68 -22.10 -11.03
N LEU A 127 -16.34 -23.27 -11.58
CA LEU A 127 -14.97 -23.75 -11.75
C LEU A 127 -14.54 -23.79 -13.24
N ALA A 128 -15.12 -22.91 -14.07
CA ALA A 128 -14.77 -22.78 -15.49
C ALA A 128 -13.99 -21.46 -15.68
N GLY A 129 -12.67 -21.52 -15.50
CA GLY A 129 -11.79 -20.36 -15.62
C GLY A 129 -10.41 -20.61 -15.00
N VAL A 130 -9.82 -21.78 -15.27
CA VAL A 130 -8.45 -22.07 -14.82
C VAL A 130 -7.49 -21.42 -15.82
N THR A 131 -6.88 -20.31 -15.42
CA THR A 131 -5.79 -19.68 -16.17
C THR A 131 -4.47 -20.42 -15.91
N THR A 132 -3.50 -20.27 -16.81
CA THR A 132 -2.12 -20.79 -16.68
C THR A 132 -1.44 -20.35 -15.37
N ARG A 133 -1.78 -19.16 -14.85
CA ARG A 133 -1.30 -18.66 -13.54
C ARG A 133 -1.81 -19.49 -12.35
N THR A 134 -3.04 -19.99 -12.40
CA THR A 134 -3.61 -20.86 -11.35
C THR A 134 -2.92 -22.23 -11.32
N VAL A 135 -2.50 -22.74 -12.49
CA VAL A 135 -1.73 -23.99 -12.60
C VAL A 135 -0.32 -23.81 -12.00
N GLY A 136 0.36 -22.71 -12.31
CA GLY A 136 1.66 -22.38 -11.71
C GLY A 136 1.58 -22.11 -10.21
N TYR A 137 0.49 -21.52 -9.72
CA TYR A 137 0.27 -21.34 -8.28
C TYR A 137 -0.03 -22.68 -7.57
N LEU A 138 -0.80 -23.56 -8.20
CA LEU A 138 -1.12 -24.89 -7.69
C LEU A 138 0.13 -25.77 -7.54
N SER A 139 1.01 -25.76 -8.53
CA SER A 139 2.26 -26.53 -8.47
C SER A 139 3.19 -26.04 -7.36
N ARG A 140 3.21 -24.74 -7.08
CA ARG A 140 4.09 -24.14 -6.06
C ARG A 140 3.51 -24.18 -4.63
N ASN A 141 2.22 -23.91 -4.47
CA ASN A 141 1.61 -23.66 -3.16
C ASN A 141 0.65 -24.77 -2.70
N GLY A 142 0.35 -25.74 -3.56
CA GLY A 142 -0.52 -26.88 -3.26
C GLY A 142 -2.02 -26.56 -3.25
N LEU A 143 -2.84 -27.59 -3.41
CA LEU A 143 -4.29 -27.48 -3.65
C LEU A 143 -5.04 -26.68 -2.58
N LYS A 144 -4.68 -26.85 -1.30
CA LYS A 144 -5.32 -26.16 -0.18
C LYS A 144 -5.15 -24.64 -0.27
N ASN A 145 -3.94 -24.17 -0.58
CA ASN A 145 -3.65 -22.74 -0.70
C ASN A 145 -4.22 -22.16 -2.00
N THR A 146 -4.23 -22.94 -3.09
CA THR A 146 -4.90 -22.55 -4.34
C THR A 146 -6.39 -22.35 -4.15
N ILE A 147 -7.07 -23.26 -3.44
CA ILE A 147 -8.50 -23.11 -3.12
C ILE A 147 -8.73 -21.87 -2.25
N ARG A 148 -7.85 -21.57 -1.29
CA ARG A 148 -7.93 -20.35 -0.47
C ARG A 148 -7.74 -19.09 -1.31
N LYS A 149 -6.73 -19.05 -2.17
CA LYS A 149 -6.47 -17.94 -3.11
C LYS A 149 -7.64 -17.73 -4.06
N ILE A 150 -8.12 -18.79 -4.71
CA ILE A 150 -9.31 -18.70 -5.59
C ILE A 150 -10.52 -18.21 -4.82
N LYS A 151 -10.76 -18.66 -3.58
CA LYS A 151 -11.86 -18.12 -2.75
C LYS A 151 -11.70 -16.64 -2.44
N PHE A 152 -10.46 -16.17 -2.29
CA PHE A 152 -10.13 -14.78 -2.07
C PHE A 152 -10.32 -13.94 -3.35
N GLU A 153 -9.77 -14.38 -4.48
CA GLU A 153 -9.92 -13.74 -5.79
C GLU A 153 -11.39 -13.76 -6.27
N LEU A 154 -12.13 -14.86 -6.08
CA LEU A 154 -13.56 -14.93 -6.43
C LEU A 154 -14.45 -14.04 -5.54
N LYS A 155 -13.96 -13.59 -4.38
CA LYS A 155 -14.67 -12.65 -3.51
C LYS A 155 -14.64 -11.22 -4.09
N TYR A 156 -13.67 -10.89 -4.94
CA TYR A 156 -13.50 -9.56 -5.54
C TYR A 156 -13.47 -9.69 -7.06
N LYS A 157 -14.53 -9.20 -7.74
CA LYS A 157 -14.62 -9.27 -9.19
C LYS A 157 -13.65 -8.27 -9.83
N ASN A 158 -12.38 -8.65 -9.97
CA ASN A 158 -11.32 -7.72 -10.39
C ASN A 158 -11.60 -7.00 -11.72
N GLN A 159 -12.21 -7.67 -12.72
CA GLN A 159 -12.53 -7.00 -13.99
C GLN A 159 -13.76 -6.10 -13.92
N GLU A 160 -14.90 -6.58 -13.40
CA GLU A 160 -16.12 -5.75 -13.29
C GLU A 160 -15.89 -4.51 -12.39
N ASN A 161 -15.12 -4.68 -11.31
CA ASN A 161 -14.73 -3.56 -10.45
C ASN A 161 -13.83 -2.56 -11.19
N TYR A 162 -12.98 -3.04 -12.09
CA TYR A 162 -12.11 -2.17 -12.87
C TYR A 162 -12.86 -1.42 -13.96
N ASP A 163 -13.74 -2.11 -14.70
CA ASP A 163 -14.61 -1.48 -15.70
C ASP A 163 -15.43 -0.36 -15.05
N PHE A 164 -16.02 -0.62 -13.86
CA PHE A 164 -16.71 0.41 -13.08
C PHE A 164 -15.80 1.54 -12.61
N TRP A 165 -14.57 1.23 -12.20
CA TRP A 165 -13.60 2.25 -11.80
C TRP A 165 -13.28 3.18 -12.99
N ILE A 166 -13.08 2.63 -14.19
CA ILE A 166 -12.85 3.42 -15.42
C ILE A 166 -14.03 4.37 -15.66
N ASP A 167 -15.26 3.86 -15.65
CA ASP A 167 -16.49 4.64 -15.90
C ASP A 167 -16.63 5.84 -14.95
N VAL A 168 -16.14 5.71 -13.71
CA VAL A 168 -16.26 6.73 -12.66
C VAL A 168 -15.10 7.71 -12.67
N HIS A 169 -13.88 7.22 -12.87
CA HIS A 169 -12.65 8.00 -12.68
C HIS A 169 -12.11 8.62 -13.97
N GLU A 170 -12.55 8.15 -15.13
CA GLU A 170 -12.07 8.61 -16.44
C GLU A 170 -13.14 9.37 -17.26
N ASP A 171 -14.16 9.94 -16.60
CA ASP A 171 -15.14 10.86 -17.22
C ASP A 171 -14.57 12.29 -17.38
N TYR A 172 -13.68 12.47 -18.34
CA TYR A 172 -13.10 13.78 -18.66
C TYR A 172 -14.02 14.60 -19.57
N ASP A 173 -14.50 15.72 -19.04
CA ASP A 173 -15.12 16.76 -19.87
C ASP A 173 -14.02 17.52 -20.64
N ARG A 174 -13.83 17.15 -21.91
CA ARG A 174 -12.83 17.75 -22.79
C ARG A 174 -12.90 19.28 -22.83
N LYS A 175 -14.10 19.89 -22.75
CA LYS A 175 -14.23 21.36 -22.76
C LYS A 175 -13.65 21.97 -21.49
N LYS A 176 -13.88 21.35 -20.34
CA LYS A 176 -13.30 21.79 -19.05
C LYS A 176 -11.79 21.64 -19.04
N VAL A 177 -11.27 20.52 -19.53
CA VAL A 177 -9.83 20.30 -19.61
C VAL A 177 -9.16 21.35 -20.51
N LEU A 178 -9.72 21.62 -21.69
CA LEU A 178 -9.20 22.65 -22.59
C LEU A 178 -9.26 24.06 -21.97
N ALA A 179 -10.32 24.37 -21.22
CA ALA A 179 -10.42 25.64 -20.50
C ALA A 179 -9.33 25.74 -19.41
N GLU A 180 -9.07 24.67 -18.66
CA GLU A 180 -8.00 24.63 -17.66
C GLU A 180 -6.62 24.79 -18.30
N ILE A 181 -6.35 24.05 -19.37
CA ILE A 181 -5.11 24.18 -20.17
C ILE A 181 -4.92 25.62 -20.64
N SER A 182 -5.99 26.30 -21.08
CA SER A 182 -5.89 27.69 -21.53
C SER A 182 -5.34 28.62 -20.44
N GLY A 183 -5.70 28.35 -19.17
CA GLY A 183 -5.29 29.10 -17.98
C GLY A 183 -3.91 28.73 -17.40
N PHE A 184 -3.27 27.66 -17.87
CA PHE A 184 -1.93 27.29 -17.40
C PHE A 184 -0.91 28.40 -17.67
N SER A 185 -0.11 28.72 -16.66
CA SER A 185 0.97 29.70 -16.75
C SER A 185 2.25 29.07 -17.30
N TYR A 186 2.45 27.79 -17.02
CA TYR A 186 3.58 27.01 -17.48
C TYR A 186 3.10 25.94 -18.46
N LYS A 187 3.61 26.00 -19.70
CA LYS A 187 3.22 25.12 -20.82
C LYS A 187 4.48 24.56 -21.50
N PRO A 188 5.28 23.74 -20.81
CA PRO A 188 6.50 23.19 -21.37
C PRO A 188 6.20 22.25 -22.53
N LYS A 189 7.06 22.25 -23.54
CA LYS A 189 6.98 21.24 -24.59
C LYS A 189 7.42 19.89 -24.05
N VAL A 190 6.61 18.85 -24.28
CA VAL A 190 6.97 17.45 -23.97
C VAL A 190 7.36 16.72 -25.26
N SER A 191 8.60 16.24 -25.33
CA SER A 191 9.07 15.37 -26.41
C SER A 191 8.83 13.91 -26.06
N ILE A 192 8.05 13.19 -26.86
CA ILE A 192 7.81 11.76 -26.69
C ILE A 192 8.84 11.00 -27.51
N VAL A 193 9.68 10.19 -26.87
CA VAL A 193 10.73 9.39 -27.51
C VAL A 193 10.18 7.98 -27.78
N MET A 194 10.20 7.58 -29.05
CA MET A 194 9.64 6.29 -29.50
C MET A 194 10.60 5.56 -30.45
N PRO A 195 11.31 4.52 -29.98
CA PRO A 195 12.08 3.64 -30.85
C PRO A 195 11.18 2.68 -31.63
N VAL A 196 11.42 2.48 -32.93
CA VAL A 196 10.61 1.64 -33.83
C VAL A 196 11.46 0.56 -34.47
N TYR A 197 11.01 -0.69 -34.41
CA TYR A 197 11.60 -1.82 -35.15
C TYR A 197 10.56 -2.90 -35.44
N ASN A 198 10.24 -3.14 -36.72
CA ASN A 198 9.39 -4.24 -37.22
C ASN A 198 8.07 -4.45 -36.43
N VAL A 199 7.38 -3.36 -36.11
CA VAL A 199 6.08 -3.38 -35.43
C VAL A 199 4.94 -3.52 -36.45
N GLU A 200 3.89 -4.26 -36.10
CA GLU A 200 2.71 -4.34 -36.97
C GLU A 200 2.04 -2.97 -37.12
N GLU A 201 1.62 -2.65 -38.35
CA GLU A 201 1.04 -1.34 -38.69
C GLU A 201 -0.12 -0.93 -37.76
N GLN A 202 -1.01 -1.85 -37.41
CA GLN A 202 -2.15 -1.57 -36.55
C GLN A 202 -1.75 -1.07 -35.15
N TRP A 203 -0.66 -1.59 -34.58
CA TRP A 203 -0.20 -1.21 -33.25
C TRP A 203 0.52 0.14 -33.29
N LEU A 204 1.37 0.34 -34.29
CA LEU A 204 2.05 1.61 -34.47
C LEU A 204 1.08 2.76 -34.78
N ARG A 205 0.05 2.52 -35.59
CA ARG A 205 -1.02 3.51 -35.82
C ARG A 205 -1.75 3.83 -34.52
N ALA A 206 -2.17 2.83 -33.75
CA ALA A 206 -2.85 3.06 -32.48
C ALA A 206 -1.98 3.86 -31.48
N CYS A 207 -0.66 3.57 -31.45
CA CYS A 207 0.31 4.32 -30.64
C CYS A 207 0.38 5.79 -31.08
N VAL A 208 0.62 6.06 -32.36
CA VAL A 208 0.70 7.43 -32.91
C VAL A 208 -0.62 8.19 -32.74
N ASP A 209 -1.76 7.55 -32.99
CA ASP A 209 -3.09 8.13 -32.79
C ASP A 209 -3.31 8.53 -31.32
N SER A 210 -2.82 7.74 -30.36
CA SER A 210 -2.92 8.09 -28.94
C SER A 210 -2.15 9.37 -28.56
N VAL A 211 -1.07 9.66 -29.28
CA VAL A 211 -0.30 10.92 -29.13
C VAL A 211 -1.01 12.07 -29.84
N LEU A 212 -1.52 11.85 -31.05
CA LEU A 212 -2.27 12.84 -31.82
C LEU A 212 -3.53 13.33 -31.07
N ASN A 213 -4.17 12.42 -30.33
CA ASN A 213 -5.41 12.69 -29.61
C ASN A 213 -5.21 13.36 -28.24
N GLN A 214 -3.96 13.64 -27.82
CA GLN A 214 -3.68 14.31 -26.55
C GLN A 214 -4.37 15.67 -26.44
N TYR A 215 -5.00 15.94 -25.29
CA TYR A 215 -5.69 17.21 -25.03
C TYR A 215 -4.72 18.39 -24.89
N TYR A 216 -3.53 18.12 -24.37
CA TYR A 216 -2.44 19.09 -24.36
C TYR A 216 -1.71 19.04 -25.70
N GLU A 217 -1.55 20.19 -26.38
CA GLU A 217 -1.09 20.22 -27.78
C GLU A 217 0.41 20.55 -27.97
N ASN A 218 1.09 21.07 -26.93
CA ASN A 218 2.51 21.45 -27.04
C ASN A 218 3.41 20.23 -26.79
N TRP A 219 3.37 19.28 -27.72
CA TRP A 219 4.23 18.10 -27.73
C TRP A 219 4.93 17.95 -29.07
N GLU A 220 5.90 17.05 -29.12
CA GLU A 220 6.44 16.50 -30.35
C GLU A 220 6.70 15.01 -30.19
N LEU A 221 6.51 14.25 -31.26
CA LEU A 221 6.76 12.81 -31.29
C LEU A 221 8.06 12.57 -32.03
N CYS A 222 9.08 12.13 -31.32
CA CYS A 222 10.43 11.87 -31.81
C CYS A 222 10.60 10.38 -32.04
N ILE A 223 10.53 9.97 -33.30
CA ILE A 223 10.60 8.57 -33.72
C ILE A 223 12.00 8.26 -34.27
N ALA A 224 12.57 7.14 -33.83
CA ALA A 224 13.76 6.58 -34.46
C ALA A 224 13.44 5.20 -35.02
N ASP A 225 13.46 5.07 -36.34
CA ASP A 225 13.42 3.76 -37.00
C ASP A 225 14.80 3.10 -36.88
N ASP A 226 14.88 2.00 -36.15
CA ASP A 226 16.09 1.25 -35.88
C ASP A 226 16.45 0.29 -37.02
N ASN A 227 16.43 0.83 -38.24
CA ASN A 227 16.66 0.10 -39.48
C ASN A 227 15.70 -1.10 -39.65
N SER A 228 14.38 -0.84 -39.57
CA SER A 228 13.36 -1.85 -39.77
C SER A 228 13.50 -2.56 -41.12
N THR A 229 13.40 -3.88 -41.10
CA THR A 229 13.44 -4.72 -42.30
C THR A 229 12.08 -4.86 -42.98
N ASP A 230 11.00 -4.62 -42.23
CA ASP A 230 9.65 -4.74 -42.73
C ASP A 230 9.31 -3.57 -43.67
N ALA A 231 8.90 -3.91 -44.90
CA ALA A 231 8.76 -2.94 -45.98
C ALA A 231 7.65 -1.89 -45.74
N HIS A 232 6.71 -2.14 -44.82
CA HIS A 232 5.63 -1.19 -44.51
C HIS A 232 6.06 -0.08 -43.55
N ILE A 233 7.11 -0.26 -42.75
CA ILE A 233 7.48 0.69 -41.68
C ILE A 233 7.85 2.06 -42.25
N LYS A 234 8.79 2.11 -43.20
CA LYS A 234 9.26 3.39 -43.74
C LYS A 234 8.15 4.19 -44.44
N PRO A 235 7.32 3.60 -45.34
CA PRO A 235 6.16 4.30 -45.88
C PRO A 235 5.19 4.82 -44.81
N LEU A 236 4.95 4.03 -43.76
CA LEU A 236 4.07 4.39 -42.65
C LEU A 236 4.62 5.56 -41.82
N LEU A 237 5.93 5.58 -41.55
CA LEU A 237 6.56 6.70 -40.85
C LEU A 237 6.59 7.99 -41.67
N GLU A 238 6.78 7.92 -42.99
CA GLU A 238 6.63 9.08 -43.88
C GLU A 238 5.18 9.59 -43.91
N GLU A 239 4.19 8.69 -43.88
CA GLU A 239 2.78 9.05 -43.75
C GLU A 239 2.54 9.88 -42.47
N PHE A 240 3.00 9.40 -41.31
CA PHE A 240 2.83 10.12 -40.04
C PHE A 240 3.52 11.49 -40.04
N LYS A 241 4.73 11.58 -40.61
CA LYS A 241 5.45 12.85 -40.74
C LYS A 241 4.71 13.87 -41.62
N MET A 242 3.98 13.40 -42.63
CA MET A 242 3.12 14.25 -43.46
C MET A 242 1.80 14.62 -42.77
N LEU A 243 1.32 13.76 -41.86
CA LEU A 243 0.06 13.94 -41.14
C LEU A 243 0.13 15.08 -40.12
N ASP A 244 1.23 15.20 -39.37
CA ASP A 244 1.42 16.26 -38.37
C ASP A 244 2.89 16.71 -38.29
N SER A 245 3.11 18.03 -38.40
CA SER A 245 4.44 18.65 -38.33
C SER A 245 5.20 18.45 -37.01
N ARG A 246 4.49 18.07 -35.94
CA ARG A 246 5.07 17.73 -34.62
C ARG A 246 5.70 16.34 -34.60
N ILE A 247 5.45 15.50 -35.60
CA ILE A 247 6.04 14.17 -35.74
C ILE A 247 7.37 14.29 -36.48
N LYS A 248 8.45 13.91 -35.82
CA LYS A 248 9.82 13.90 -36.34
C LYS A 248 10.30 12.46 -36.42
N VAL A 249 10.93 12.11 -37.54
CA VAL A 249 11.45 10.76 -37.78
C VAL A 249 12.92 10.84 -38.15
N VAL A 250 13.75 10.02 -37.51
CA VAL A 250 15.12 9.70 -37.93
C VAL A 250 15.22 8.24 -38.33
N TYR A 251 15.89 7.98 -39.44
CA TYR A 251 16.13 6.63 -39.95
C TYR A 251 17.58 6.27 -39.66
N ARG A 252 17.80 5.21 -38.88
CA ARG A 252 19.14 4.71 -38.59
C ARG A 252 19.63 3.85 -39.76
N GLU A 253 20.93 3.90 -40.04
CA GLU A 253 21.55 3.12 -41.11
C GLU A 253 21.85 1.67 -40.68
N GLU A 254 21.90 1.42 -39.38
CA GLU A 254 22.15 0.12 -38.76
C GLU A 254 21.24 -0.09 -37.56
N ASN A 255 20.91 -1.37 -37.30
CA ASN A 255 20.12 -1.75 -36.13
C ASN A 255 21.03 -1.67 -34.88
N GLY A 256 20.73 -0.73 -33.99
CA GLY A 256 21.46 -0.49 -32.74
C GLY A 256 20.70 -0.94 -31.50
N HIS A 257 19.57 -1.63 -31.67
CA HIS A 257 18.62 -1.98 -30.63
C HIS A 257 18.02 -0.75 -29.91
N ILE A 258 17.21 -1.04 -28.89
CA ILE A 258 16.37 -0.05 -28.21
C ILE A 258 17.17 1.12 -27.61
N SER A 259 18.35 0.89 -27.02
CA SER A 259 19.15 1.95 -26.39
C SER A 259 19.60 3.00 -27.40
N GLU A 260 20.12 2.57 -28.55
CA GLU A 260 20.61 3.48 -29.58
C GLU A 260 19.47 4.14 -30.36
N ALA A 261 18.40 3.39 -30.62
CA ALA A 261 17.19 3.94 -31.22
C ALA A 261 16.60 5.05 -30.34
N SER A 262 16.45 4.80 -29.04
CA SER A 262 16.00 5.81 -28.08
C SER A 262 16.93 7.01 -28.01
N ASN A 263 18.27 6.83 -28.08
CA ASN A 263 19.22 7.93 -28.15
C ASN A 263 19.08 8.75 -29.45
N SER A 264 18.84 8.11 -30.60
CA SER A 264 18.60 8.81 -31.86
C SER A 264 17.30 9.63 -31.84
N ALA A 265 16.24 9.09 -31.25
CA ALA A 265 14.99 9.82 -31.02
C ALA A 265 15.19 10.97 -30.02
N LEU A 266 15.96 10.75 -28.95
CA LEU A 266 16.32 11.78 -27.97
C LEU A 266 17.13 12.93 -28.61
N ALA A 267 18.01 12.63 -29.57
CA ALA A 267 18.83 13.64 -30.24
C ALA A 267 18.02 14.66 -31.06
N ILE A 268 16.82 14.28 -31.54
CA ILE A 268 15.91 15.18 -32.27
C ILE A 268 14.84 15.82 -31.36
N ALA A 269 14.86 15.50 -30.06
CA ALA A 269 13.97 16.06 -29.05
C ALA A 269 14.39 17.47 -28.63
N THR A 270 13.41 18.38 -28.57
CA THR A 270 13.58 19.81 -28.26
C THR A 270 12.70 20.27 -27.10
N GLY A 271 11.89 19.37 -26.54
CA GLY A 271 11.07 19.62 -25.36
C GLY A 271 11.91 19.80 -24.10
N GLU A 272 11.34 20.49 -23.12
CA GLU A 272 11.94 20.62 -21.79
C GLU A 272 11.88 19.29 -21.03
N PHE A 273 10.85 18.49 -21.32
CA PHE A 273 10.64 17.15 -20.78
C PHE A 273 10.63 16.10 -21.88
N VAL A 274 11.05 14.89 -21.52
CA VAL A 274 11.07 13.70 -22.37
C VAL A 274 10.16 12.63 -21.77
N GLY A 275 9.12 12.22 -22.49
CA GLY A 275 8.27 11.07 -22.14
C GLY A 275 8.68 9.83 -22.92
N LEU A 276 8.66 8.65 -22.28
CA LEU A 276 8.96 7.37 -22.92
C LEU A 276 7.69 6.67 -23.38
N LEU A 277 7.66 6.21 -24.64
CA LEU A 277 6.52 5.48 -25.20
C LEU A 277 7.03 4.34 -26.10
N ASP A 278 6.58 3.13 -25.83
CA ASP A 278 6.86 1.97 -26.67
C ASP A 278 5.93 1.97 -27.89
N ASN A 279 6.43 1.47 -29.03
CA ASN A 279 5.80 1.62 -30.34
C ASN A 279 4.51 0.81 -30.55
N ASP A 280 4.14 -0.04 -29.60
CA ASP A 280 2.94 -0.85 -29.59
C ASP A 280 1.98 -0.48 -28.44
N ASP A 281 2.36 0.45 -27.57
CA ASP A 281 1.57 0.90 -26.41
C ASP A 281 0.82 2.20 -26.71
N THR A 282 -0.12 2.57 -25.83
CA THR A 282 -0.92 3.81 -26.01
C THR A 282 -1.02 4.64 -24.75
N LEU A 283 -1.09 5.96 -24.91
CA LEU A 283 -1.36 6.91 -23.84
C LEU A 283 -2.86 7.17 -23.67
N ALA A 284 -3.28 7.47 -22.44
CA ALA A 284 -4.60 8.05 -22.21
C ALA A 284 -4.66 9.46 -22.83
N GLU A 285 -5.80 9.89 -23.41
CA GLU A 285 -5.93 11.18 -24.13
C GLU A 285 -5.61 12.42 -23.26
N PHE A 286 -5.69 12.26 -21.94
CA PHE A 286 -5.42 13.30 -20.95
C PHE A 286 -4.04 13.16 -20.28
N ALA A 287 -3.18 12.23 -20.73
CA ALA A 287 -1.90 11.92 -20.11
C ALA A 287 -0.98 13.15 -20.01
N LEU A 288 -0.72 13.84 -21.14
CA LEU A 288 0.13 15.02 -21.14
C LEU A 288 -0.49 16.22 -20.40
N TYR A 289 -1.82 16.30 -20.38
CA TYR A 289 -2.52 17.31 -19.60
C TYR A 289 -2.27 17.13 -18.10
N GLU A 290 -2.38 15.92 -17.57
CA GLU A 290 -2.14 15.64 -16.15
C GLU A 290 -0.68 15.90 -15.75
N VAL A 291 0.27 15.56 -16.63
CA VAL A 291 1.70 15.89 -16.46
C VAL A 291 1.91 17.39 -16.34
N VAL A 292 1.35 18.17 -17.28
CA VAL A 292 1.52 19.63 -17.29
C VAL A 292 0.74 20.30 -16.16
N LYS A 293 -0.40 19.75 -15.77
CA LYS A 293 -1.14 20.19 -14.58
C LYS A 293 -0.26 20.06 -13.33
N LEU A 294 0.35 18.89 -13.13
CA LEU A 294 1.28 18.67 -12.04
C LEU A 294 2.44 19.68 -12.09
N LEU A 295 3.01 19.95 -13.26
CA LEU A 295 4.08 20.94 -13.43
C LEU A 295 3.66 22.39 -13.14
N ASN A 296 2.37 22.73 -13.22
CA ASN A 296 1.88 24.04 -12.78
C ASN A 296 1.79 24.13 -11.26
N GLU A 297 1.61 23.00 -10.56
CA GLU A 297 1.61 22.92 -9.09
C GLU A 297 3.03 22.74 -8.53
N HIS A 298 3.87 22.01 -9.26
CA HIS A 298 5.22 21.58 -8.91
C HIS A 298 6.20 21.82 -10.07
N PRO A 299 6.56 23.08 -10.37
CA PRO A 299 7.48 23.41 -11.46
C PRO A 299 8.90 22.82 -11.25
N GLU A 300 9.25 22.45 -10.02
CA GLU A 300 10.47 21.76 -9.65
C GLU A 300 10.52 20.28 -10.04
N ALA A 301 9.40 19.67 -10.45
CA ALA A 301 9.36 18.23 -10.74
C ALA A 301 10.37 17.85 -11.84
N ASP A 302 11.22 16.87 -11.56
CA ASP A 302 12.26 16.39 -12.48
C ASP A 302 11.88 15.05 -13.11
N LEU A 303 11.19 14.19 -12.35
CA LEU A 303 10.65 12.93 -12.82
C LEU A 303 9.19 12.83 -12.43
N ILE A 304 8.33 12.55 -13.41
CA ILE A 304 6.91 12.30 -13.22
C ILE A 304 6.61 10.90 -13.76
N TYR A 305 5.92 10.08 -12.98
CA TYR A 305 5.43 8.78 -13.43
C TYR A 305 3.96 8.60 -13.05
N SER A 306 3.30 7.63 -13.67
CA SER A 306 1.86 7.37 -13.45
C SER A 306 1.57 5.90 -13.19
N ASP A 307 0.35 5.63 -12.73
CA ASP A 307 -0.22 4.28 -12.77
C ASP A 307 -0.37 3.82 -14.23
N GLU A 308 -0.46 2.51 -14.43
CA GLU A 308 -0.58 1.87 -15.73
C GLU A 308 -1.53 0.67 -15.67
N ASP A 309 -2.01 0.22 -16.82
CA ASP A 309 -2.73 -1.05 -16.94
C ASP A 309 -2.34 -1.80 -18.21
N LYS A 310 -3.04 -2.91 -18.47
CA LYS A 310 -2.80 -3.74 -19.65
C LYS A 310 -3.93 -3.63 -20.66
N LEU A 311 -3.56 -3.55 -21.92
CA LEU A 311 -4.48 -3.48 -23.06
C LEU A 311 -4.34 -4.74 -23.92
N SER A 312 -5.42 -5.46 -24.15
CA SER A 312 -5.43 -6.62 -25.05
C SER A 312 -5.52 -6.22 -26.53
N GLU A 313 -5.35 -7.20 -27.42
CA GLU A 313 -5.50 -7.02 -28.88
C GLU A 313 -6.90 -6.54 -29.30
N ASP A 314 -7.95 -6.85 -28.52
CA ASP A 314 -9.32 -6.35 -28.69
C ASP A 314 -9.59 -5.01 -27.97
N ASN A 315 -8.54 -4.29 -27.59
CA ASN A 315 -8.58 -3.00 -26.87
C ASN A 315 -9.33 -3.06 -25.52
N LYS A 316 -9.31 -4.22 -24.85
CA LYS A 316 -9.88 -4.36 -23.51
C LYS A 316 -8.81 -4.11 -22.45
N ARG A 317 -9.11 -3.18 -21.55
CA ARG A 317 -8.26 -2.80 -20.42
C ARG A 317 -8.39 -3.77 -19.24
N SER A 318 -7.29 -4.10 -18.58
CA SER A 318 -7.25 -5.05 -17.45
C SER A 318 -5.99 -4.91 -16.60
N GLN A 319 -5.95 -5.58 -15.44
CA GLN A 319 -4.77 -5.67 -14.56
C GLN A 319 -4.15 -4.29 -14.22
N PRO A 320 -4.93 -3.35 -13.64
CA PRO A 320 -4.38 -2.05 -13.25
C PRO A 320 -3.28 -2.22 -12.20
N PHE A 321 -2.15 -1.56 -12.43
CA PHE A 321 -1.08 -1.39 -11.47
C PHE A 321 -1.19 0.00 -10.84
N PHE A 322 -1.87 0.04 -9.69
CA PHE A 322 -1.94 1.20 -8.83
C PHE A 322 -0.67 1.27 -7.97
N LYS A 323 0.28 2.06 -8.45
CA LYS A 323 1.63 2.21 -7.92
C LYS A 323 1.62 3.05 -6.64
N THR A 324 2.72 2.94 -5.92
CA THR A 324 3.04 3.79 -4.77
C THR A 324 3.65 5.12 -5.24
N ASP A 325 3.63 6.12 -4.38
CA ASP A 325 4.52 7.28 -4.51
C ASP A 325 6.00 6.86 -4.31
N TRP A 326 6.94 7.79 -4.47
CA TRP A 326 8.38 7.52 -4.56
C TRP A 326 8.90 6.60 -3.44
N ALA A 327 9.46 5.45 -3.85
CA ALA A 327 9.89 4.37 -2.97
C ALA A 327 11.26 3.82 -3.42
N PRO A 328 12.38 4.34 -2.87
CA PRO A 328 13.72 4.00 -3.35
C PRO A 328 14.07 2.52 -3.15
N ASP A 329 13.62 1.89 -2.06
CA ASP A 329 13.92 0.48 -1.80
C ASP A 329 13.05 -0.45 -2.64
N ILE A 330 11.85 -0.01 -3.06
CA ILE A 330 11.04 -0.73 -4.06
C ILE A 330 11.70 -0.61 -5.43
N LEU A 331 12.18 0.59 -5.81
CA LEU A 331 12.90 0.78 -7.08
C LEU A 331 14.12 -0.15 -7.16
N LEU A 332 14.80 -0.40 -6.05
CA LEU A 332 15.93 -1.34 -5.98
C LEU A 332 15.53 -2.82 -5.98
N ALA A 333 14.27 -3.13 -5.70
CA ALA A 333 13.73 -4.50 -5.76
C ALA A 333 13.08 -4.81 -7.11
N THR A 334 12.55 -3.81 -7.82
CA THR A 334 11.93 -3.92 -9.13
C THR A 334 11.78 -2.54 -9.76
N ASN A 335 11.92 -2.43 -11.09
CA ASN A 335 11.55 -1.23 -11.81
C ASN A 335 10.02 -1.08 -11.78
N TYR A 336 9.46 -0.35 -10.81
CA TYR A 336 8.02 -0.09 -10.75
C TYR A 336 7.61 1.21 -11.46
N ILE A 337 8.58 2.04 -11.84
CA ILE A 337 8.35 3.26 -12.62
C ILE A 337 7.93 2.86 -14.03
N CYS A 338 8.64 1.90 -14.63
CA CYS A 338 8.36 1.32 -15.95
C CYS A 338 8.18 2.41 -17.03
N HIS A 339 7.22 2.18 -17.92
CA HIS A 339 6.93 3.01 -19.07
C HIS A 339 6.08 4.24 -18.70
N PHE A 340 6.12 5.23 -19.60
CA PHE A 340 5.66 6.60 -19.40
C PHE A 340 6.20 7.33 -18.17
N GLY A 341 7.49 7.12 -17.87
CA GLY A 341 8.25 8.12 -17.14
C GLY A 341 8.45 9.38 -18.00
N VAL A 342 8.16 10.55 -17.42
CA VAL A 342 8.42 11.86 -18.00
C VAL A 342 9.54 12.53 -17.23
N TYR A 343 10.65 12.78 -17.92
CA TYR A 343 11.93 13.15 -17.34
C TYR A 343 12.35 14.55 -17.80
N ARG A 344 12.88 15.37 -16.91
CA ARG A 344 13.49 16.64 -17.29
C ARG A 344 14.70 16.40 -18.19
N LYS A 345 14.67 16.99 -19.39
CA LYS A 345 15.67 16.73 -20.43
C LYS A 345 17.08 17.11 -19.99
N THR A 346 17.25 18.20 -19.25
CA THR A 346 18.57 18.65 -18.79
C THR A 346 19.30 17.60 -17.95
N ILE A 347 18.57 16.83 -17.13
CA ILE A 347 19.16 15.75 -16.34
C ILE A 347 19.46 14.54 -17.23
N ILE A 348 18.59 14.19 -18.20
CA ILE A 348 18.89 13.15 -19.20
C ILE A 348 20.19 13.48 -19.95
N ASP A 349 20.35 14.71 -20.39
CA ASP A 349 21.53 15.19 -21.10
C ASP A 349 22.78 15.10 -20.19
N GLU A 350 22.66 15.47 -18.91
CA GLU A 350 23.74 15.36 -17.91
C GLU A 350 24.21 13.92 -17.70
N ILE A 351 23.28 12.96 -17.62
CA ILE A 351 23.58 11.54 -17.38
C ILE A 351 23.93 10.77 -18.67
N GLY A 352 23.88 11.42 -19.83
CA GLY A 352 24.29 10.85 -21.12
C GLY A 352 23.28 9.93 -21.80
N GLY A 353 21.98 10.07 -21.52
CA GLY A 353 20.93 9.29 -22.19
C GLY A 353 20.92 7.80 -21.85
N PHE A 354 20.56 6.95 -22.82
CA PHE A 354 20.48 5.50 -22.69
C PHE A 354 21.84 4.84 -22.95
N ARG A 355 22.22 3.84 -22.15
CA ARG A 355 23.51 3.14 -22.30
C ARG A 355 23.36 1.86 -23.12
N LYS A 356 24.32 1.58 -23.99
CA LYS A 356 24.47 0.26 -24.65
C LYS A 356 24.72 -0.84 -23.64
N GLY A 357 24.20 -2.03 -23.90
CA GLY A 357 24.42 -3.21 -23.05
C GLY A 357 23.44 -3.31 -21.88
N TYR A 358 22.32 -2.57 -21.94
CA TYR A 358 21.18 -2.64 -21.01
C TYR A 358 19.88 -2.88 -21.77
N GLU A 359 19.94 -3.36 -23.02
CA GLU A 359 18.77 -3.59 -23.86
C GLU A 359 17.77 -4.52 -23.13
N GLY A 360 16.51 -4.11 -23.06
CA GLY A 360 15.45 -4.77 -22.28
C GLY A 360 15.29 -4.27 -20.85
N ALA A 361 16.25 -3.52 -20.31
CA ALA A 361 16.21 -2.84 -19.01
C ALA A 361 16.82 -1.43 -19.07
N GLN A 362 16.83 -0.82 -20.25
CA GLN A 362 17.46 0.47 -20.52
C GLN A 362 16.75 1.62 -19.79
N ASP A 363 15.45 1.49 -19.59
CA ASP A 363 14.62 2.38 -18.78
C ASP A 363 14.97 2.26 -17.29
N TYR A 364 15.25 1.04 -16.81
CA TYR A 364 15.66 0.80 -15.43
C TYR A 364 17.04 1.39 -15.14
N ASP A 365 17.99 1.20 -16.07
CA ASP A 365 19.30 1.87 -16.01
C ASP A 365 19.16 3.40 -15.98
N LEU A 366 18.33 3.95 -16.87
CA LEU A 366 18.08 5.38 -16.96
C LEU A 366 17.53 5.93 -15.63
N VAL A 367 16.46 5.34 -15.09
CA VAL A 367 15.82 5.86 -13.88
C VAL A 367 16.72 5.73 -12.65
N LEU A 368 17.54 4.66 -12.54
CA LEU A 368 18.50 4.52 -11.44
C LEU A 368 19.55 5.63 -11.47
N ARG A 369 20.08 6.00 -12.64
CA ARG A 369 21.01 7.12 -12.81
C ARG A 369 20.33 8.48 -12.64
N PHE A 370 19.11 8.63 -13.14
CA PHE A 370 18.36 9.88 -13.05
C PHE A 370 18.06 10.25 -11.59
N THR A 371 17.63 9.28 -10.79
CA THR A 371 17.28 9.46 -9.38
C THR A 371 18.51 9.70 -8.47
N GLU A 372 19.73 9.52 -8.99
CA GLU A 372 20.97 9.93 -8.32
C GLU A 372 21.23 11.44 -8.46
N LYS A 373 20.49 12.15 -9.32
CA LYS A 373 20.65 13.59 -9.60
C LYS A 373 19.58 14.47 -8.97
N THR A 374 18.47 13.89 -8.52
CA THR A 374 17.33 14.64 -8.01
C THR A 374 16.50 13.83 -7.02
N ASN A 375 15.83 14.54 -6.12
CA ASN A 375 14.78 14.03 -5.24
C ASN A 375 13.39 14.57 -5.61
N GLN A 376 13.25 15.35 -6.69
CA GLN A 376 12.00 15.95 -7.15
C GLN A 376 11.22 14.97 -8.04
N ILE A 377 10.77 13.89 -7.43
CA ILE A 377 10.12 12.75 -8.09
C ILE A 377 8.65 12.70 -7.68
N PHE A 378 7.76 12.72 -8.66
CA PHE A 378 6.33 12.87 -8.46
C PHE A 378 5.54 11.75 -9.14
N HIS A 379 4.43 11.37 -8.50
CA HIS A 379 3.55 10.31 -8.96
C HIS A 379 2.15 10.85 -9.23
N ILE A 380 1.60 10.52 -10.40
CA ILE A 380 0.21 10.77 -10.74
C ILE A 380 -0.58 9.47 -10.55
N GLN A 381 -1.41 9.41 -9.50
CA GLN A 381 -2.28 8.25 -9.18
C GLN A 381 -3.50 8.16 -10.13
N LYS A 382 -3.22 8.03 -11.43
CA LYS A 382 -4.14 7.87 -12.56
C LYS A 382 -3.49 6.96 -13.60
N ILE A 383 -4.31 6.16 -14.29
CA ILE A 383 -3.84 5.31 -15.39
C ILE A 383 -3.60 6.19 -16.61
N LEU A 384 -2.34 6.50 -16.92
CA LEU A 384 -1.99 7.32 -18.09
C LEU A 384 -1.31 6.53 -19.21
N TYR A 385 -0.96 5.27 -18.94
CA TYR A 385 -0.28 4.36 -19.87
C TYR A 385 -1.01 3.02 -19.97
N HIS A 386 -1.14 2.52 -21.20
CA HIS A 386 -1.79 1.25 -21.50
C HIS A 386 -0.79 0.31 -22.18
N TRP A 387 -0.32 -0.68 -21.43
CA TRP A 387 0.68 -1.64 -21.90
C TRP A 387 0.02 -2.78 -22.69
N ARG A 388 0.31 -2.88 -23.97
CA ARG A 388 -0.26 -3.85 -24.89
C ARG A 388 0.26 -5.26 -24.64
N MET A 389 -0.69 -6.19 -24.53
CA MET A 389 -0.47 -7.62 -24.38
C MET A 389 -0.56 -8.33 -25.73
N ILE A 390 0.52 -8.30 -26.52
CA ILE A 390 0.66 -9.11 -27.75
C ILE A 390 1.54 -10.33 -27.51
N SER A 391 1.37 -11.38 -28.33
CA SER A 391 2.06 -12.68 -28.19
C SER A 391 3.60 -12.61 -28.17
N ASN A 392 4.20 -11.58 -28.78
CA ASN A 392 5.65 -11.31 -28.77
C ASN A 392 6.10 -10.27 -27.71
N SER A 393 5.17 -9.72 -26.92
CA SER A 393 5.45 -8.73 -25.88
C SER A 393 5.93 -9.39 -24.58
N THR A 394 6.82 -8.69 -23.86
CA THR A 394 7.23 -9.02 -22.48
C THR A 394 6.04 -9.05 -21.53
N ALA A 395 4.94 -8.37 -21.84
CA ALA A 395 3.70 -8.40 -21.07
C ALA A 395 3.04 -9.79 -21.02
N VAL A 396 3.26 -10.63 -22.04
CA VAL A 396 2.66 -11.96 -22.20
C VAL A 396 3.65 -13.08 -21.88
N ASN A 397 4.93 -12.96 -22.26
CA ASN A 397 5.93 -13.99 -22.03
C ASN A 397 7.27 -13.41 -21.53
N PRO A 398 7.44 -13.28 -20.20
CA PRO A 398 8.72 -12.87 -19.60
C PRO A 398 9.87 -13.85 -19.94
N ASP A 399 9.57 -15.16 -20.04
CA ASP A 399 10.58 -16.22 -20.21
C ASP A 399 11.28 -16.19 -21.58
N SER A 400 10.73 -15.49 -22.58
CA SER A 400 11.33 -15.36 -23.92
C SER A 400 12.45 -14.32 -24.00
N LYS A 401 12.67 -13.52 -22.95
CA LYS A 401 13.68 -12.43 -22.93
C LYS A 401 14.55 -12.45 -21.65
N GLY A 402 15.18 -13.59 -21.35
CA GLY A 402 16.09 -13.73 -20.19
C GLY A 402 17.19 -12.65 -20.11
N TYR A 403 17.66 -12.14 -21.26
CA TYR A 403 18.67 -11.09 -21.32
C TYR A 403 18.24 -9.77 -20.64
N ALA A 404 16.94 -9.44 -20.63
CA ALA A 404 16.43 -8.22 -20.03
C ALA A 404 16.59 -8.23 -18.50
N PHE A 405 16.43 -9.40 -17.88
CA PHE A 405 16.58 -9.55 -16.43
C PHE A 405 18.06 -9.53 -16.02
N GLU A 406 18.95 -10.09 -16.84
CA GLU A 406 20.40 -9.95 -16.63
C GLU A 406 20.84 -8.49 -16.78
N ALA A 407 20.31 -7.77 -17.78
CA ALA A 407 20.53 -6.34 -17.94
C ALA A 407 20.04 -5.55 -16.72
N GLY A 408 18.86 -5.89 -16.16
CA GLY A 408 18.34 -5.25 -14.96
C GLY A 408 19.16 -5.54 -13.70
N LEU A 409 19.65 -6.77 -13.53
CA LEU A 409 20.59 -7.13 -12.46
C LEU A 409 21.87 -6.28 -12.57
N LYS A 410 22.43 -6.18 -13.77
CA LYS A 410 23.60 -5.34 -14.05
C LYS A 410 23.34 -3.86 -13.80
N SER A 411 22.16 -3.34 -14.13
CA SER A 411 21.77 -1.95 -13.82
C SER A 411 21.85 -1.64 -12.33
N LEU A 412 21.45 -2.60 -11.49
CA LEU A 412 21.52 -2.49 -10.03
C LEU A 412 22.94 -2.62 -9.49
N GLU A 413 23.73 -3.57 -10.00
CA GLU A 413 25.15 -3.69 -9.64
C GLU A 413 25.90 -2.38 -9.91
N ASP A 414 25.73 -1.82 -11.12
CA ASP A 414 26.32 -0.53 -11.46
C ASP A 414 25.79 0.61 -10.58
N ALA A 415 24.51 0.56 -10.17
CA ALA A 415 23.95 1.57 -9.27
C ALA A 415 24.57 1.50 -7.87
N LEU A 416 24.79 0.29 -7.34
CA LEU A 416 25.51 0.10 -6.08
C LEU A 416 26.94 0.66 -6.18
N ASP A 417 27.65 0.34 -7.25
CA ASP A 417 29.01 0.84 -7.50
C ASP A 417 29.06 2.37 -7.59
N ARG A 418 28.17 2.99 -8.38
CA ARG A 418 28.11 4.46 -8.51
C ARG A 418 27.77 5.15 -7.18
N ARG A 419 26.94 4.53 -6.35
CA ARG A 419 26.53 5.04 -5.04
C ARG A 419 27.55 4.72 -3.93
N GLY A 420 28.60 3.95 -4.23
CA GLY A 420 29.59 3.50 -3.25
C GLY A 420 29.00 2.55 -2.20
N ILE A 421 27.89 1.88 -2.50
CA ILE A 421 27.21 0.96 -1.60
C ILE A 421 27.79 -0.43 -1.77
N LYS A 422 28.36 -0.97 -0.70
CA LYS A 422 28.87 -2.34 -0.69
C LYS A 422 27.72 -3.35 -0.54
N GLY A 423 27.58 -4.22 -1.52
CA GLY A 423 26.60 -5.30 -1.48
C GLY A 423 26.63 -6.14 -2.75
N THR A 424 25.84 -7.20 -2.77
CA THR A 424 25.65 -8.05 -3.95
C THR A 424 24.19 -8.03 -4.37
N VAL A 425 23.95 -8.08 -5.69
CA VAL A 425 22.61 -8.17 -6.26
C VAL A 425 22.36 -9.60 -6.73
N SER A 426 21.14 -10.09 -6.56
CA SER A 426 20.72 -11.38 -7.12
C SER A 426 19.31 -11.30 -7.68
N HIS A 427 18.94 -12.25 -8.54
CA HIS A 427 17.54 -12.46 -8.90
C HIS A 427 16.69 -12.81 -7.68
N GLY A 428 15.41 -12.41 -7.72
CA GLY A 428 14.42 -12.63 -6.69
C GLY A 428 13.42 -13.74 -7.05
N ALA A 429 12.20 -13.63 -6.53
CA ALA A 429 11.20 -14.70 -6.58
C ALA A 429 10.64 -14.99 -7.99
N PHE A 430 10.77 -14.05 -8.92
CA PHE A 430 10.38 -14.19 -10.32
C PHE A 430 11.11 -13.15 -11.19
N PRO A 431 11.13 -13.31 -12.53
CA PRO A 431 11.88 -12.42 -13.41
C PRO A 431 11.48 -10.95 -13.26
N GLY A 432 12.47 -10.05 -13.25
CA GLY A 432 12.27 -8.62 -13.04
C GLY A 432 12.22 -8.18 -11.57
N VAL A 433 12.30 -9.13 -10.64
CA VAL A 433 12.47 -8.86 -9.21
C VAL A 433 13.89 -9.22 -8.78
N TYR A 434 14.48 -8.38 -7.95
CA TYR A 434 15.86 -8.51 -7.47
C TYR A 434 15.92 -8.45 -5.94
N ASN A 435 16.98 -9.01 -5.39
CA ASN A 435 17.35 -8.87 -3.99
C ASN A 435 18.71 -8.18 -3.91
N ILE A 436 18.86 -7.29 -2.93
CA ILE A 436 20.17 -6.72 -2.57
C ILE A 436 20.59 -7.27 -1.22
N GLU A 437 21.81 -7.78 -1.13
CA GLU A 437 22.49 -8.14 0.10
C GLU A 437 23.56 -7.09 0.42
N TYR A 438 23.20 -6.09 1.23
CA TYR A 438 24.16 -5.11 1.73
C TYR A 438 25.22 -5.78 2.62
N GLU A 439 26.49 -5.44 2.39
CA GLU A 439 27.58 -5.78 3.29
C GLU A 439 27.46 -4.96 4.57
N ILE A 440 27.61 -5.60 5.74
CA ILE A 440 27.62 -4.87 7.01
C ILE A 440 28.98 -4.21 7.17
N VAL A 441 29.01 -2.89 7.08
CA VAL A 441 30.22 -2.09 7.29
C VAL A 441 30.34 -1.65 8.75
N ASN A 442 29.19 -1.39 9.40
CA ASN A 442 29.13 -1.14 10.83
C ASN A 442 28.48 -2.33 11.56
N ALA A 443 29.30 -3.17 12.19
CA ALA A 443 28.85 -4.28 13.02
C ALA A 443 28.55 -3.84 14.48
N GLY A 444 27.84 -2.72 14.64
CA GLY A 444 27.47 -2.14 15.93
C GLY A 444 26.60 -3.06 16.80
N LEU A 445 26.64 -2.86 18.12
CA LEU A 445 25.87 -3.69 19.06
C LEU A 445 24.36 -3.52 18.81
N VAL A 446 23.63 -4.63 18.74
CA VAL A 446 22.16 -4.65 18.70
C VAL A 446 21.62 -4.87 20.11
N SER A 447 20.84 -3.93 20.65
CA SER A 447 20.08 -4.16 21.88
C SER A 447 18.67 -4.63 21.54
N VAL A 448 18.39 -5.91 21.81
CA VAL A 448 17.05 -6.49 21.69
C VAL A 448 16.25 -6.17 22.94
N ILE A 449 15.15 -5.43 22.79
CA ILE A 449 14.29 -4.96 23.87
C ILE A 449 12.99 -5.75 23.85
N ILE A 450 12.74 -6.50 24.92
CA ILE A 450 11.59 -7.42 25.04
C ILE A 450 10.76 -7.03 26.26
N PRO A 451 9.67 -6.25 26.12
CA PRO A 451 8.73 -6.02 27.20
C PRO A 451 7.97 -7.30 27.54
N THR A 452 7.87 -7.61 28.83
CA THR A 452 7.18 -8.82 29.29
C THR A 452 6.46 -8.59 30.62
N ARG A 453 5.41 -9.36 30.86
CA ARG A 453 4.81 -9.56 32.18
C ARG A 453 4.33 -11.01 32.26
N ASP A 454 4.96 -11.79 33.14
CA ASP A 454 4.78 -13.23 33.26
C ASP A 454 4.94 -13.99 31.92
N ASN A 455 4.21 -15.10 31.75
CA ASN A 455 4.18 -15.94 30.54
C ASN A 455 5.55 -16.51 30.13
N ALA A 456 6.21 -17.18 31.08
CA ALA A 456 7.53 -17.76 30.92
C ALA A 456 7.68 -18.66 29.68
N ALA A 457 6.63 -19.39 29.29
CA ALA A 457 6.69 -20.30 28.14
C ALA A 457 6.93 -19.56 26.81
N ASP A 458 6.15 -18.50 26.54
CA ASP A 458 6.27 -17.72 25.31
C ASP A 458 7.59 -16.95 25.29
N LEU A 459 7.96 -16.31 26.41
CA LEU A 459 9.25 -15.61 26.52
C LEU A 459 10.44 -16.56 26.33
N LYS A 460 10.36 -17.78 26.87
CA LYS A 460 11.39 -18.80 26.67
C LYS A 460 11.53 -19.15 25.19
N ALA A 461 10.41 -19.42 24.51
CA ALA A 461 10.42 -19.73 23.08
C ALA A 461 11.01 -18.58 22.25
N CYS A 462 10.67 -17.34 22.58
CA CYS A 462 11.24 -16.14 21.97
C CYS A 462 12.77 -16.10 22.14
N ILE A 463 13.27 -16.09 23.38
CA ILE A 463 14.71 -16.00 23.67
C ILE A 463 15.50 -17.17 23.07
N ASP A 464 15.01 -18.40 23.22
CA ASP A 464 15.69 -19.57 22.64
C ASP A 464 15.78 -19.45 21.11
N SER A 465 14.71 -19.00 20.43
CA SER A 465 14.74 -18.82 18.98
C SER A 465 15.72 -17.74 18.53
N ILE A 466 15.92 -16.68 19.32
CA ILE A 466 16.94 -15.65 19.05
C ILE A 466 18.33 -16.29 19.09
N TYR A 467 18.68 -17.00 20.15
CA TYR A 467 20.00 -17.64 20.26
C TYR A 467 20.20 -18.76 19.24
N GLU A 468 19.14 -19.46 18.81
CA GLU A 468 19.23 -20.54 17.82
C GLU A 468 19.41 -20.02 16.38
N LYS A 469 18.69 -18.95 16.00
CA LYS A 469 18.60 -18.51 14.59
C LYS A 469 19.52 -17.34 14.26
N THR A 470 20.01 -16.62 15.25
CA THR A 470 20.86 -15.44 15.03
C THR A 470 22.30 -15.85 14.71
N ILE A 471 22.84 -15.30 13.63
CA ILE A 471 24.27 -15.44 13.26
C ILE A 471 25.05 -14.13 13.43
N TYR A 472 24.36 -13.06 13.83
CA TYR A 472 24.98 -11.79 14.17
C TYR A 472 25.51 -11.87 15.59
N GLU A 473 26.80 -11.64 15.80
CA GLU A 473 27.44 -11.94 17.10
C GLU A 473 27.27 -10.83 18.14
N ASN A 474 27.19 -9.58 17.67
CA ASN A 474 27.24 -8.41 18.54
C ASN A 474 25.84 -7.98 19.00
N PHE A 475 25.23 -8.72 19.91
CA PHE A 475 23.93 -8.34 20.48
C PHE A 475 23.83 -8.54 21.99
N GLU A 476 22.92 -7.80 22.62
CA GLU A 476 22.43 -8.02 23.98
C GLU A 476 20.90 -8.15 23.97
N ILE A 477 20.34 -8.83 24.96
CA ILE A 477 18.90 -8.97 25.20
C ILE A 477 18.57 -8.30 26.54
N ILE A 478 17.58 -7.44 26.48
CA ILE A 478 17.05 -6.66 27.60
C ILE A 478 15.60 -7.03 27.77
N VAL A 479 15.32 -7.82 28.80
CA VAL A 479 13.95 -8.13 29.18
C VAL A 479 13.45 -7.01 30.09
N ALA A 480 12.51 -6.22 29.58
CA ALA A 480 11.84 -5.15 30.30
C ALA A 480 10.64 -5.74 31.07
N ASP A 481 10.90 -6.15 32.30
CA ASP A 481 9.92 -6.78 33.18
C ASP A 481 8.93 -5.75 33.73
N ASN A 482 7.70 -5.74 33.21
CA ASN A 482 6.62 -4.86 33.63
C ASN A 482 5.82 -5.43 34.81
N GLY A 483 6.52 -5.76 35.90
CA GLY A 483 5.91 -6.25 37.13
C GLY A 483 5.39 -7.68 37.03
N SER A 484 6.22 -8.62 36.57
CA SER A 484 5.94 -10.06 36.69
C SER A 484 5.81 -10.46 38.16
N GLU A 485 5.00 -11.47 38.41
CA GLU A 485 4.66 -11.95 39.77
C GLU A 485 4.88 -13.47 39.91
N LYS A 486 4.95 -14.22 38.81
CA LYS A 486 5.02 -15.68 38.85
C LYS A 486 6.44 -16.21 39.05
N GLU A 487 6.55 -17.25 39.88
CA GLU A 487 7.82 -17.90 40.22
C GLU A 487 8.53 -18.52 39.00
N ASP A 488 7.79 -19.06 38.04
CA ASP A 488 8.33 -19.64 36.81
C ASP A 488 9.02 -18.58 35.93
N THR A 489 8.47 -17.37 35.86
CA THR A 489 9.08 -16.23 35.17
C THR A 489 10.38 -15.80 35.84
N PHE A 490 10.43 -15.69 37.16
CA PHE A 490 11.68 -15.37 37.87
C PHE A 490 12.75 -16.45 37.71
N LYS A 491 12.37 -17.73 37.74
CA LYS A 491 13.28 -18.86 37.45
C LYS A 491 13.85 -18.77 36.04
N LEU A 492 13.04 -18.36 35.06
CA LEU A 492 13.48 -18.16 33.69
C LEU A 492 14.49 -17.01 33.57
N PHE A 493 14.24 -15.88 34.25
CA PHE A 493 15.16 -14.74 34.30
C PHE A 493 16.51 -15.13 34.87
N GLU A 494 16.51 -15.86 35.99
CA GLU A 494 17.74 -16.34 36.62
C GLU A 494 18.50 -17.32 35.73
N TYR A 495 17.80 -18.24 35.07
CA TYR A 495 18.38 -19.19 34.13
C TYR A 495 19.15 -18.48 33.00
N TYR A 496 18.52 -17.51 32.32
CA TYR A 496 19.18 -16.80 31.22
C TYR A 496 20.28 -15.84 31.70
N SER A 497 20.10 -15.19 32.85
CA SER A 497 21.14 -14.33 33.43
C SER A 497 22.41 -15.11 33.78
N ARG A 498 22.27 -16.36 34.26
CA ARG A 498 23.41 -17.25 34.51
C ARG A 498 24.00 -17.82 33.24
N LYS A 499 23.17 -18.15 32.25
CA LYS A 499 23.62 -18.76 30.98
C LYS A 499 24.35 -17.75 30.09
N TYR A 500 23.92 -16.49 30.08
CA TYR A 500 24.44 -15.43 29.20
C TYR A 500 24.75 -14.13 29.96
N PRO A 501 25.67 -14.16 30.94
CA PRO A 501 25.87 -13.05 31.89
C PRO A 501 26.34 -11.73 31.25
N GLN A 502 26.91 -11.77 30.04
CA GLN A 502 27.37 -10.58 29.31
C GLN A 502 26.39 -10.10 28.24
N GLN A 503 25.41 -10.93 27.87
CA GLN A 503 24.49 -10.67 26.76
C GLN A 503 23.03 -10.59 27.20
N PHE A 504 22.67 -11.01 28.42
CA PHE A 504 21.29 -11.02 28.90
C PHE A 504 21.15 -10.23 30.19
N LYS A 505 20.18 -9.32 30.24
CA LYS A 505 19.80 -8.60 31.46
C LYS A 505 18.30 -8.42 31.57
N VAL A 506 17.83 -8.34 32.81
CA VAL A 506 16.44 -8.02 33.13
C VAL A 506 16.39 -6.66 33.80
N VAL A 507 15.53 -5.78 33.31
CA VAL A 507 15.26 -4.45 33.87
C VAL A 507 13.83 -4.44 34.37
N ARG A 508 13.65 -4.29 35.68
CA ARG A 508 12.31 -4.20 36.28
C ARG A 508 11.73 -2.80 36.13
N ILE A 509 10.62 -2.69 35.43
CA ILE A 509 9.88 -1.45 35.12
C ILE A 509 8.44 -1.61 35.63
N ASP A 510 8.27 -1.54 36.94
CA ASP A 510 7.01 -1.79 37.63
C ASP A 510 6.11 -0.55 37.62
N ILE A 511 5.44 -0.32 36.48
CA ILE A 511 4.53 0.81 36.22
C ILE A 511 3.22 0.29 35.60
N PRO A 512 2.11 1.06 35.63
CA PRO A 512 0.93 0.74 34.84
C PRO A 512 1.29 0.52 33.37
N PHE A 513 0.70 -0.50 32.75
CA PHE A 513 1.07 -0.91 31.39
C PHE A 513 0.97 0.26 30.41
N ASN A 514 2.12 0.59 29.82
CA ASN A 514 2.27 1.59 28.77
C ASN A 514 3.44 1.12 27.89
N PHE A 515 3.12 0.57 26.73
CA PHE A 515 4.10 -0.03 25.83
C PHE A 515 5.20 0.98 25.45
N SER A 516 4.82 2.19 25.03
CA SER A 516 5.75 3.25 24.68
C SER A 516 6.71 3.59 25.81
N LYS A 517 6.18 3.81 27.02
CA LYS A 517 6.99 4.19 28.19
C LYS A 517 7.92 3.07 28.63
N ILE A 518 7.46 1.82 28.62
CA ILE A 518 8.29 0.65 28.97
C ILE A 518 9.48 0.55 28.01
N ASN A 519 9.23 0.65 26.70
CA ASN A 519 10.30 0.62 25.70
C ASN A 519 11.26 1.81 25.85
N ASN A 520 10.75 3.04 26.01
CA ASN A 520 11.58 4.23 26.22
C ASN A 520 12.49 4.09 27.45
N LEU A 521 12.00 3.52 28.56
CA LEU A 521 12.80 3.27 29.76
C LEU A 521 13.83 2.16 29.53
N ALA A 522 13.47 1.09 28.84
CA ALA A 522 14.39 0.00 28.52
C ALA A 522 15.54 0.44 27.58
N VAL A 523 15.27 1.36 26.65
CA VAL A 523 16.30 1.96 25.77
C VAL A 523 17.37 2.73 26.57
N LYS A 524 17.01 3.34 27.71
CA LYS A 524 17.98 4.05 28.57
C LYS A 524 18.99 3.10 29.22
N GLU A 525 18.58 1.86 29.44
CA GLU A 525 19.45 0.83 29.99
C GLU A 525 20.27 0.13 28.90
N SER A 526 19.97 0.35 27.62
CA SER A 526 20.57 -0.35 26.49
C SER A 526 21.85 0.32 25.99
N LYS A 527 22.76 -0.46 25.41
CA LYS A 527 24.08 0.00 24.94
C LYS A 527 24.23 -0.02 23.42
N GLY A 528 23.28 -0.63 22.72
CA GLY A 528 23.35 -0.89 21.29
C GLY A 528 23.27 0.36 20.45
N GLU A 529 24.03 0.38 19.36
CA GLU A 529 23.91 1.35 18.28
C GLU A 529 22.63 1.12 17.48
N TYR A 530 22.18 -0.13 17.43
CA TYR A 530 20.90 -0.54 16.87
C TYR A 530 19.97 -0.98 17.99
N LEU A 531 18.71 -0.55 17.94
CA LEU A 531 17.65 -0.96 18.86
C LEU A 531 16.72 -1.89 18.10
N LEU A 532 16.42 -3.07 18.67
CA LEU A 532 15.47 -4.02 18.12
C LEU A 532 14.34 -4.24 19.11
N PHE A 533 13.18 -3.65 18.82
CA PHE A 533 11.95 -3.87 19.59
C PHE A 533 11.31 -5.19 19.16
N LEU A 534 11.02 -6.05 20.13
CA LEU A 534 10.52 -7.40 19.88
C LEU A 534 9.49 -7.79 20.94
N ASN A 535 8.31 -8.26 20.50
CA ASN A 535 7.33 -8.80 21.44
C ASN A 535 7.82 -10.13 22.06
N ASN A 536 7.34 -10.43 23.27
CA ASN A 536 7.74 -11.64 24.00
C ASN A 536 7.12 -12.95 23.47
N ASP A 537 6.12 -12.87 22.58
CA ASP A 537 5.41 -13.98 21.94
C ASP A 537 5.76 -14.12 20.46
N ILE A 538 7.02 -13.84 20.12
CA ILE A 538 7.61 -14.02 18.80
C ILE A 538 8.45 -15.30 18.76
N THR A 539 8.55 -15.94 17.59
CA THR A 539 9.54 -16.98 17.33
C THR A 539 10.19 -16.76 15.97
N VAL A 540 11.51 -16.68 15.94
CA VAL A 540 12.29 -16.44 14.73
C VAL A 540 12.23 -17.65 13.79
N ILE A 541 11.96 -17.43 12.50
CA ILE A 541 12.02 -18.47 11.46
C ILE A 541 13.33 -18.36 10.68
N THR A 542 13.63 -17.17 10.15
CA THR A 542 14.77 -16.95 9.25
C THR A 542 16.10 -17.03 9.99
N LYS A 543 17.01 -17.89 9.53
CA LYS A 543 18.41 -17.89 9.99
C LYS A 543 19.10 -16.60 9.49
N GLY A 544 19.81 -15.91 10.37
CA GLY A 544 20.52 -14.68 10.03
C GLY A 544 19.65 -13.44 9.85
N TRP A 545 18.39 -13.50 10.28
CA TRP A 545 17.43 -12.40 10.30
C TRP A 545 18.00 -11.08 10.87
N MET A 546 18.72 -11.12 12.00
CA MET A 546 19.28 -9.92 12.62
C MET A 546 20.37 -9.28 11.76
N LYS A 547 21.25 -10.10 11.14
CA LYS A 547 22.26 -9.63 10.18
C LYS A 547 21.57 -8.90 9.02
N ARG A 548 20.49 -9.48 8.51
CA ARG A 548 19.68 -8.91 7.42
C ARG A 548 19.04 -7.58 7.82
N MET A 549 18.52 -7.46 9.04
CA MET A 549 17.95 -6.20 9.52
C MET A 549 19.02 -5.12 9.73
N VAL A 550 20.19 -5.46 10.28
CA VAL A 550 21.32 -4.51 10.47
C VAL A 550 21.82 -3.99 9.13
N SER A 551 21.90 -4.84 8.09
CA SER A 551 22.41 -4.43 6.78
C SER A 551 21.53 -3.38 6.07
N TYR A 552 20.24 -3.32 6.42
CA TYR A 552 19.33 -2.23 6.04
C TYR A 552 19.34 -1.08 7.03
N ALA A 553 19.31 -1.36 8.33
CA ALA A 553 19.27 -0.32 9.36
C ALA A 553 20.53 0.55 9.36
N GLN A 554 21.67 0.07 8.85
CA GLN A 554 22.87 0.89 8.70
C GLN A 554 22.75 1.96 7.59
N GLN A 555 21.88 1.75 6.60
CA GLN A 555 21.77 2.65 5.45
C GLN A 555 21.25 4.02 5.90
N GLU A 556 21.82 5.09 5.37
CA GLU A 556 21.54 6.42 5.90
C GLU A 556 20.10 6.88 5.63
N HIS A 557 19.51 6.47 4.51
CA HIS A 557 18.13 6.81 4.18
C HIS A 557 17.09 6.00 4.97
N VAL A 558 17.47 4.93 5.68
CA VAL A 558 16.53 4.03 6.37
C VAL A 558 16.28 4.46 7.81
N GLY A 559 15.00 4.55 8.20
CA GLY A 559 14.56 4.90 9.56
C GLY A 559 14.24 3.67 10.40
N ALA A 560 13.17 2.96 10.04
CA ALA A 560 12.77 1.71 10.67
C ALA A 560 12.82 0.52 9.71
N VAL A 561 13.26 -0.63 10.21
CA VAL A 561 13.31 -1.92 9.50
C VAL A 561 12.34 -2.89 10.15
N GLY A 562 11.31 -3.29 9.42
CA GLY A 562 10.30 -4.27 9.84
C GLY A 562 10.50 -5.63 9.20
N SER A 563 9.89 -6.65 9.81
CA SER A 563 9.93 -8.05 9.35
C SER A 563 8.58 -8.55 8.85
N LYS A 564 8.56 -9.64 8.08
CA LYS A 564 7.34 -10.40 7.77
C LYS A 564 6.91 -11.25 8.96
N LEU A 565 5.66 -11.08 9.42
CA LEU A 565 5.10 -11.86 10.52
C LEU A 565 3.99 -12.79 10.03
N TYR A 566 4.02 -14.02 10.53
CA TYR A 566 2.99 -15.03 10.31
C TYR A 566 2.21 -15.32 11.58
N TYR A 567 0.92 -15.60 11.40
CA TYR A 567 0.14 -16.35 12.36
C TYR A 567 0.62 -17.81 12.44
N PRO A 568 0.32 -18.54 13.54
CA PRO A 568 0.70 -19.94 13.70
C PRO A 568 0.15 -20.89 12.62
N ASP A 569 -0.89 -20.46 11.88
CA ASP A 569 -1.49 -21.23 10.79
C ASP A 569 -0.85 -20.98 9.41
N ASN A 570 0.33 -20.32 9.39
CA ASN A 570 1.09 -19.93 8.19
C ASN A 570 0.34 -18.95 7.28
N THR A 571 -0.50 -18.09 7.86
CA THR A 571 -1.06 -16.93 7.15
C THR A 571 -0.35 -15.65 7.58
N ILE A 572 -0.26 -14.69 6.68
CA ILE A 572 0.36 -13.38 6.92
C ILE A 572 -0.42 -12.65 8.01
N GLN A 573 0.31 -12.14 9.00
CA GLN A 573 -0.19 -11.20 10.00
C GLN A 573 0.31 -9.79 9.71
N HIS A 574 1.58 -9.63 9.32
CA HIS A 574 2.17 -8.33 9.03
C HIS A 574 2.99 -8.37 7.74
N ALA A 575 2.59 -7.53 6.79
CA ALA A 575 3.32 -7.20 5.57
C ALA A 575 3.23 -5.68 5.29
N GLY A 576 3.78 -4.89 6.21
CA GLY A 576 3.61 -3.43 6.24
C GLY A 576 2.34 -2.98 6.97
N VAL A 577 2.31 -1.70 7.35
CA VAL A 577 1.12 -1.01 7.88
C VAL A 577 0.63 -0.01 6.84
N LEU A 578 -0.66 -0.07 6.56
CA LEU A 578 -1.41 0.80 5.65
C LEU A 578 -2.21 1.81 6.47
N LEU A 579 -2.06 3.10 6.20
CA LEU A 579 -2.80 4.15 6.89
C LEU A 579 -4.21 4.33 6.30
N GLY A 580 -5.11 4.85 7.13
CA GLY A 580 -6.53 5.03 6.82
C GLY A 580 -7.38 3.76 6.96
N MET A 581 -6.79 2.56 6.96
CA MET A 581 -7.53 1.32 7.19
C MET A 581 -8.10 1.27 8.61
N GLY A 582 -9.37 0.88 8.75
CA GLY A 582 -10.06 0.88 10.05
C GLY A 582 -10.17 2.27 10.72
N GLY A 583 -9.95 3.35 9.97
CA GLY A 583 -10.03 4.73 10.44
C GLY A 583 -8.71 5.35 10.90
N VAL A 584 -7.63 4.57 11.05
CA VAL A 584 -6.29 5.07 11.37
C VAL A 584 -5.21 4.29 10.63
N ALA A 585 -5.07 2.99 10.91
CA ALA A 585 -4.06 2.13 10.32
C ALA A 585 -4.39 0.65 10.50
N GLY A 586 -3.83 -0.21 9.64
CA GLY A 586 -3.77 -1.65 9.89
C GLY A 586 -2.85 -2.39 8.91
N HIS A 587 -2.78 -3.71 8.99
CA HIS A 587 -1.76 -4.48 8.26
C HIS A 587 -2.15 -4.88 6.84
N GLY A 588 -1.18 -4.80 5.92
CA GLY A 588 -1.31 -5.31 4.55
C GLY A 588 -1.33 -6.84 4.49
N HIS A 589 -2.06 -7.38 3.52
CA HIS A 589 -2.16 -8.81 3.15
C HIS A 589 -2.52 -9.77 4.28
N VAL A 590 -3.19 -9.29 5.34
CA VAL A 590 -3.63 -10.14 6.46
C VAL A 590 -4.43 -11.34 5.96
N GLY A 591 -4.04 -12.53 6.40
CA GLY A 591 -4.69 -13.79 6.05
C GLY A 591 -4.23 -14.42 4.74
N PHE A 592 -3.36 -13.77 3.96
CA PHE A 592 -2.75 -14.38 2.78
C PHE A 592 -1.88 -15.58 3.17
N PRO A 593 -1.84 -16.66 2.38
CA PRO A 593 -1.03 -17.82 2.71
C PRO A 593 0.47 -17.51 2.54
N ARG A 594 1.32 -18.14 3.37
CA ARG A 594 2.77 -18.17 3.16
C ARG A 594 3.10 -18.68 1.75
N GLY A 595 3.98 -17.97 1.05
CA GLY A 595 4.36 -18.26 -0.34
C GLY A 595 3.54 -17.51 -1.40
N ASP A 596 2.49 -16.77 -1.01
CA ASP A 596 1.81 -15.86 -1.95
C ASP A 596 2.74 -14.68 -2.31
N TYR A 597 2.64 -14.21 -3.54
CA TYR A 597 3.43 -13.08 -4.04
C TYR A 597 2.75 -11.74 -3.70
N GLY A 598 1.46 -11.78 -3.37
CA GLY A 598 0.69 -10.59 -3.03
C GLY A 598 0.46 -9.67 -4.22
N TYR A 599 0.04 -8.45 -3.90
CA TYR A 599 -0.21 -7.40 -4.89
C TYR A 599 1.10 -7.00 -5.57
N PHE A 600 1.22 -7.25 -6.88
CA PHE A 600 2.41 -6.95 -7.69
C PHE A 600 3.75 -7.36 -7.05
N GLY A 601 3.78 -8.53 -6.40
CA GLY A 601 5.01 -9.06 -5.80
C GLY A 601 5.37 -8.48 -4.44
N LYS A 602 4.55 -7.60 -3.84
CA LYS A 602 4.83 -6.97 -2.53
C LYS A 602 5.15 -7.94 -1.39
N LEU A 603 4.73 -9.20 -1.44
CA LEU A 603 5.06 -10.19 -0.41
C LEU A 603 6.40 -10.89 -0.64
N VAL A 604 7.08 -10.65 -1.76
CA VAL A 604 8.35 -11.28 -2.13
C VAL A 604 9.39 -10.24 -2.58
N THR A 605 9.16 -8.97 -2.25
CA THR A 605 10.07 -7.85 -2.47
C THR A 605 10.26 -7.05 -1.20
N THR A 606 11.42 -6.44 -1.04
CA THR A 606 11.62 -5.41 -0.01
C THR A 606 10.75 -4.20 -0.38
N ASN A 607 10.01 -3.66 0.59
CA ASN A 607 9.06 -2.58 0.34
C ASN A 607 9.24 -1.42 1.30
N ASN A 608 9.02 -0.20 0.79
CA ASN A 608 8.76 0.95 1.63
C ASN A 608 7.31 0.97 2.09
N TYR A 609 7.09 1.31 3.35
CA TYR A 609 5.79 1.57 3.96
C TYR A 609 5.89 2.78 4.86
N THR A 610 4.78 3.46 5.12
CA THR A 610 4.80 4.58 6.06
C THR A 610 5.06 4.09 7.48
N SER A 611 4.64 2.86 7.81
CA SER A 611 4.91 2.24 9.10
C SER A 611 5.10 0.73 9.01
N VAL A 612 5.91 0.21 9.94
CA VAL A 612 6.07 -1.21 10.26
C VAL A 612 5.73 -1.43 11.74
N THR A 613 5.43 -2.66 12.14
CA THR A 613 5.01 -2.90 13.53
C THR A 613 6.17 -3.07 14.50
N ALA A 614 6.03 -2.56 15.72
CA ALA A 614 7.00 -2.76 16.81
C ALA A 614 6.99 -4.19 17.40
N ALA A 615 6.15 -5.10 16.89
CA ALA A 615 6.26 -6.52 17.25
C ALA A 615 7.63 -7.12 16.84
N CYS A 616 8.25 -6.58 15.79
CA CYS A 616 9.65 -6.80 15.43
C CYS A 616 10.11 -5.62 14.53
N MET A 617 10.82 -4.66 15.12
CA MET A 617 11.28 -3.43 14.47
C MET A 617 12.70 -3.08 14.89
N MET A 618 13.60 -2.89 13.93
CA MET A 618 14.95 -2.40 14.16
C MET A 618 15.10 -0.94 13.73
N VAL A 619 15.84 -0.16 14.50
CA VAL A 619 16.16 1.26 14.22
C VAL A 619 17.59 1.57 14.63
N LYS A 620 18.20 2.60 14.02
CA LYS A 620 19.40 3.23 14.59
C LYS A 620 19.02 3.96 15.88
N ARG A 621 19.85 3.86 16.92
CA ARG A 621 19.65 4.63 18.17
C ARG A 621 19.58 6.13 17.90
N GLU A 622 20.49 6.64 17.07
CA GLU A 622 20.54 8.07 16.74
C GLU A 622 19.19 8.57 16.18
N ASP A 623 18.59 7.79 15.28
CA ASP A 623 17.27 8.11 14.72
C ASP A 623 16.14 8.02 15.75
N PHE A 624 16.19 7.03 16.65
CA PHE A 624 15.26 6.90 17.77
C PHE A 624 15.34 8.12 18.71
N ASP A 625 16.55 8.53 19.08
CA ASP A 625 16.80 9.67 19.96
C ASP A 625 16.39 10.99 19.29
N ARG A 626 16.69 11.14 17.99
CA ARG A 626 16.34 12.32 17.18
C ARG A 626 14.84 12.62 17.16
N VAL A 627 14.00 11.59 17.19
CA VAL A 627 12.52 11.72 17.20
C VAL A 627 11.90 11.59 18.59
N ASN A 628 12.72 11.58 19.65
CA ASN A 628 12.31 11.43 21.05
C ASN A 628 11.56 10.12 21.37
N GLY A 629 11.91 9.03 20.69
CA GLY A 629 11.37 7.70 20.96
C GLY A 629 9.85 7.57 20.76
N PHE A 630 9.23 6.60 21.43
CA PHE A 630 7.78 6.36 21.31
C PHE A 630 6.95 7.41 22.08
N GLU A 631 5.81 7.82 21.52
CA GLU A 631 4.86 8.72 22.20
C GLU A 631 4.17 7.99 23.37
N GLU A 632 4.38 8.49 24.59
CA GLU A 632 3.86 7.87 25.82
C GLU A 632 2.36 8.05 26.02
N LYS A 633 1.70 8.97 25.29
CA LYS A 633 0.24 9.07 25.22
C LYS A 633 -0.39 7.90 24.47
N LEU A 634 0.35 7.26 23.57
CA LEU A 634 -0.06 6.08 22.81
C LEU A 634 0.32 4.81 23.56
N THR A 635 -0.41 4.56 24.65
CA THR A 635 -0.09 3.52 25.63
C THR A 635 -0.16 2.09 25.09
N VAL A 636 -1.04 1.80 24.11
CA VAL A 636 -1.28 0.45 23.59
C VAL A 636 -1.33 0.38 22.07
N ALA A 637 -2.15 1.21 21.42
CA ALA A 637 -2.30 1.20 19.96
C ALA A 637 -1.52 2.34 19.30
N PHE A 638 -1.16 2.14 18.03
CA PHE A 638 -0.59 3.13 17.11
C PHE A 638 0.76 3.75 17.52
N ASN A 639 1.40 3.32 18.61
CA ASN A 639 2.73 3.81 19.01
C ASN A 639 3.80 3.56 17.95
N ASP A 640 3.75 2.40 17.28
CA ASP A 640 4.62 2.05 16.16
C ASP A 640 4.32 2.89 14.91
N VAL A 641 3.05 3.19 14.67
CA VAL A 641 2.60 4.07 13.58
C VAL A 641 3.10 5.50 13.77
N ASP A 642 2.87 6.10 14.93
CA ASP A 642 3.39 7.43 15.29
C ASP A 642 4.91 7.50 15.17
N PHE A 643 5.61 6.51 15.74
CA PHE A 643 7.06 6.49 15.73
C PHE A 643 7.63 6.40 14.30
N CYS A 644 7.06 5.54 13.45
CA CYS A 644 7.46 5.45 12.05
C CYS A 644 7.17 6.74 11.26
N LEU A 645 6.05 7.41 11.54
CA LEU A 645 5.69 8.69 10.92
C LEU A 645 6.65 9.81 11.30
N LYS A 646 7.10 9.88 12.55
CA LYS A 646 8.14 10.84 12.97
C LYS A 646 9.47 10.60 12.25
N LEU A 647 9.85 9.34 12.05
CA LEU A 647 11.04 9.02 11.25
C LEU A 647 10.85 9.44 9.78
N TYR A 648 9.66 9.24 9.24
CA TYR A 648 9.31 9.65 7.88
C TYR A 648 9.39 11.17 7.69
N GLU A 649 8.80 11.96 8.60
CA GLU A 649 8.93 13.43 8.60
C GLU A 649 10.37 13.90 8.79
N ALA A 650 11.21 13.12 9.47
CA ALA A 650 12.64 13.39 9.60
C ALA A 650 13.48 12.99 8.37
N GLY A 651 12.81 12.74 7.23
CA GLY A 651 13.42 12.45 5.93
C GLY A 651 13.92 11.03 5.76
N LYS A 652 13.45 10.07 6.58
CA LYS A 652 13.86 8.66 6.51
C LYS A 652 12.78 7.81 5.85
N PHE A 653 13.18 6.68 5.27
CA PHE A 653 12.27 5.68 4.72
C PHE A 653 12.16 4.50 5.67
N ASN A 654 10.93 4.08 5.98
CA ASN A 654 10.72 2.82 6.69
C ASN A 654 10.64 1.69 5.66
N VAL A 655 11.30 0.58 5.96
CA VAL A 655 11.46 -0.56 5.06
C VAL A 655 10.94 -1.82 5.73
N TRP A 656 10.24 -2.64 4.96
CA TRP A 656 9.76 -3.95 5.35
C TRP A 656 10.49 -5.02 4.54
N LEU A 657 11.10 -5.97 5.24
CA LEU A 657 11.91 -7.03 4.64
C LEU A 657 11.08 -8.30 4.48
N HIS A 658 10.93 -8.73 3.22
CA HIS A 658 10.12 -9.91 2.89
C HIS A 658 10.77 -11.23 3.32
N ASP A 659 12.09 -11.26 3.42
CA ASP A 659 12.91 -12.45 3.70
C ASP A 659 13.23 -12.62 5.20
N VAL A 660 12.89 -11.64 6.04
CA VAL A 660 12.94 -11.72 7.50
C VAL A 660 11.60 -12.23 8.02
N GLU A 661 11.48 -13.55 8.17
CA GLU A 661 10.24 -14.23 8.57
C GLU A 661 10.26 -14.61 10.06
N LEU A 662 9.16 -14.31 10.77
CA LEU A 662 8.92 -14.72 12.16
C LEU A 662 7.46 -15.15 12.35
N TYR A 663 7.21 -15.96 13.39
CA TYR A 663 5.87 -16.17 13.92
C TYR A 663 5.57 -15.18 15.03
N HIS A 664 4.33 -14.70 15.09
CA HIS A 664 3.80 -13.91 16.19
C HIS A 664 2.52 -14.57 16.69
N TYR A 665 2.51 -15.01 17.94
CA TYR A 665 1.43 -15.82 18.53
C TYR A 665 0.31 -14.96 19.14
N GLU A 666 0.13 -13.75 18.60
CA GLU A 666 -0.77 -12.67 19.02
C GLU A 666 -1.95 -13.12 19.89
N SER A 667 -2.10 -12.43 21.04
CA SER A 667 -3.25 -12.50 21.97
C SER A 667 -3.37 -13.74 22.88
N LYS A 668 -2.28 -14.16 23.54
CA LYS A 668 -2.41 -14.92 24.80
C LYS A 668 -2.32 -14.07 26.07
N SER A 669 -1.60 -12.94 26.06
CA SER A 669 -1.41 -12.09 27.25
C SER A 669 -2.34 -10.87 27.34
N ARG A 670 -2.79 -10.31 26.20
CA ARG A 670 -3.52 -9.02 26.16
C ARG A 670 -5.04 -9.11 26.39
N GLY A 671 -5.69 -10.22 26.01
CA GLY A 671 -7.16 -10.32 25.97
C GLY A 671 -7.81 -9.35 24.96
N ALA A 672 -9.10 -9.51 24.67
CA ALA A 672 -9.83 -8.67 23.71
C ALA A 672 -10.02 -7.23 24.23
N GLU A 673 -10.39 -6.28 23.37
CA GLU A 673 -10.88 -4.95 23.77
C GLU A 673 -12.32 -5.04 24.30
N ASP A 674 -12.44 -5.59 25.51
CA ASP A 674 -13.69 -6.07 26.10
C ASP A 674 -14.21 -5.22 27.27
N THR A 675 -13.45 -4.21 27.71
CA THR A 675 -13.83 -3.33 28.82
C THR A 675 -13.99 -1.87 28.39
N TYR A 676 -14.86 -1.13 29.08
CA TYR A 676 -15.15 0.30 28.81
C TYR A 676 -13.88 1.17 28.89
N SER A 677 -12.98 0.89 29.83
CA SER A 677 -11.70 1.60 29.97
C SER A 677 -10.76 1.37 28.78
N LYS A 678 -10.63 0.13 28.28
CA LYS A 678 -9.86 -0.19 27.06
C LYS A 678 -10.43 0.53 25.83
N TYR A 679 -11.75 0.57 25.69
CA TYR A 679 -12.42 1.27 24.60
C TYR A 679 -12.20 2.79 24.64
N LYS A 680 -12.39 3.42 25.81
CA LYS A 680 -12.17 4.87 25.98
C LYS A 680 -10.72 5.26 25.66
N ARG A 681 -9.75 4.45 26.10
CA ARG A 681 -8.33 4.61 25.76
C ARG A 681 -8.10 4.50 24.26
N PHE A 682 -8.58 3.44 23.62
CA PHE A 682 -8.41 3.23 22.18
C PHE A 682 -8.95 4.42 21.37
N ASN A 683 -10.12 4.95 21.72
CA ASN A 683 -10.65 6.17 21.08
C ASN A 683 -9.80 7.42 21.33
N SER A 684 -9.21 7.58 22.51
CA SER A 684 -8.28 8.69 22.74
C SER A 684 -7.00 8.57 21.90
N GLU A 685 -6.51 7.34 21.68
CA GLU A 685 -5.36 7.07 20.81
C GLU A 685 -5.72 7.30 19.33
N ILE A 686 -6.92 6.90 18.89
CA ILE A 686 -7.45 7.27 17.56
C ILE A 686 -7.51 8.78 17.40
N LYS A 687 -8.05 9.49 18.40
CA LYS A 687 -8.14 10.96 18.35
C LYS A 687 -6.75 11.58 18.25
N TYR A 688 -5.78 11.10 19.04
CA TYR A 688 -4.39 11.57 18.94
C TYR A 688 -3.86 11.41 17.51
N MET A 689 -4.00 10.22 16.92
CA MET A 689 -3.51 9.96 15.56
C MET A 689 -4.19 10.86 14.53
N LYS A 690 -5.50 11.09 14.65
CA LYS A 690 -6.22 12.02 13.77
C LYS A 690 -5.83 13.48 13.99
N ASP A 691 -5.56 13.90 15.23
CA ASP A 691 -5.16 15.28 15.50
C ASP A 691 -3.76 15.60 14.93
N HIS A 692 -2.85 14.62 14.90
CA HIS A 692 -1.45 14.84 14.52
C HIS A 692 -1.12 14.36 13.09
N TRP A 693 -1.77 13.29 12.62
CA TRP A 693 -1.35 12.56 11.42
C TRP A 693 -2.45 12.45 10.35
N LEU A 694 -3.50 13.29 10.41
CA LEU A 694 -4.64 13.19 9.50
C LEU A 694 -4.25 13.20 8.02
N ASN A 695 -3.26 14.02 7.66
CA ASN A 695 -2.84 14.13 6.27
C ASN A 695 -2.34 12.78 5.73
N TYR A 696 -1.43 12.11 6.45
CA TYR A 696 -0.93 10.79 6.07
C TYR A 696 -1.99 9.68 6.20
N ILE A 697 -2.91 9.79 7.17
CA ILE A 697 -4.05 8.87 7.29
C ILE A 697 -4.96 8.96 6.06
N LYS A 698 -5.14 10.17 5.50
CA LYS A 698 -5.91 10.38 4.27
C LYS A 698 -5.11 10.02 3.02
N ASN A 699 -3.82 10.33 3.01
CA ASN A 699 -2.93 10.26 1.85
C ASN A 699 -1.67 9.48 2.22
N ASP A 700 -1.79 8.15 2.36
CA ASP A 700 -0.64 7.27 2.60
C ASP A 700 0.21 7.19 1.33
N PRO A 701 1.47 7.68 1.33
CA PRO A 701 2.32 7.68 0.13
C PRO A 701 2.56 6.27 -0.43
N TYR A 702 2.52 5.25 0.44
CA TYR A 702 2.78 3.86 0.06
C TYR A 702 1.52 3.04 -0.20
N TYR A 703 0.34 3.68 -0.22
CA TYR A 703 -0.94 3.04 -0.53
C TYR A 703 -1.80 3.90 -1.47
N ASN A 704 -1.88 3.46 -2.72
CA ASN A 704 -2.63 4.16 -3.77
C ASN A 704 -4.11 4.31 -3.40
N ARG A 705 -4.65 5.52 -3.60
CA ARG A 705 -6.04 5.86 -3.27
C ARG A 705 -7.09 5.07 -4.04
N ASN A 706 -6.71 4.49 -5.18
CA ASN A 706 -7.58 3.66 -6.01
C ASN A 706 -7.75 2.23 -5.44
N LEU A 707 -7.10 1.93 -4.31
CA LEU A 707 -7.22 0.66 -3.58
C LEU A 707 -8.09 0.81 -2.34
N THR A 708 -8.83 -0.26 -1.99
CA THR A 708 -9.74 -0.25 -0.85
C THR A 708 -9.02 -0.09 0.49
N ARG A 709 -9.59 0.67 1.42
CA ARG A 709 -9.14 0.73 2.83
C ARG A 709 -10.03 -0.06 3.77
N VAL A 710 -10.93 -0.88 3.24
CA VAL A 710 -11.83 -1.73 4.04
C VAL A 710 -11.09 -2.97 4.54
N ASP A 711 -10.28 -3.57 3.68
CA ASP A 711 -9.41 -4.70 3.99
C ASP A 711 -8.04 -4.51 3.35
N GLY A 712 -6.99 -5.07 3.97
CA GLY A 712 -5.61 -4.96 3.50
C GLY A 712 -5.31 -5.84 2.29
N ASN A 713 -6.28 -6.05 1.39
CA ASN A 713 -6.18 -7.03 0.30
C ASN A 713 -5.76 -6.44 -1.05
N TYR A 714 -5.64 -5.11 -1.13
CA TYR A 714 -5.31 -4.38 -2.35
C TYR A 714 -6.30 -4.62 -3.51
N ALA A 715 -7.58 -4.84 -3.19
CA ALA A 715 -8.65 -4.80 -4.17
C ALA A 715 -8.92 -3.36 -4.62
N ILE A 716 -9.45 -3.21 -5.84
CA ILE A 716 -9.85 -1.92 -6.39
C ILE A 716 -10.93 -1.31 -5.47
N CYS A 717 -10.75 -0.03 -5.14
CA CYS A 717 -11.75 0.74 -4.42
C CYS A 717 -12.95 0.96 -5.34
N VAL A 718 -14.08 0.35 -4.97
CA VAL A 718 -15.38 0.54 -5.66
C VAL A 718 -16.35 1.38 -4.83
N ASP A 719 -15.93 1.82 -3.64
CA ASP A 719 -16.74 2.62 -2.73
C ASP A 719 -16.50 4.11 -3.03
N ILE A 720 -17.43 4.67 -3.81
CA ILE A 720 -17.39 6.07 -4.27
C ILE A 720 -17.87 6.99 -3.13
N VAL A 721 -16.92 7.57 -2.39
CA VAL A 721 -17.15 8.86 -1.75
C VAL A 721 -16.92 9.93 -2.83
N GLY A 722 -17.98 10.58 -3.31
CA GLY A 722 -17.88 11.86 -4.01
C GLY A 722 -18.20 11.97 -5.51
N TYR A 723 -18.57 10.90 -6.23
CA TYR A 723 -18.77 10.97 -7.69
C TYR A 723 -20.05 10.27 -8.21
N VAL A 724 -21.18 10.45 -7.52
CA VAL A 724 -22.46 10.46 -8.25
C VAL A 724 -22.58 11.84 -8.90
N LYS A 725 -21.98 12.02 -10.08
CA LYS A 725 -22.59 12.93 -11.07
C LYS A 725 -23.92 12.28 -11.41
N GLY A 726 -24.95 12.61 -10.64
CA GLY A 726 -26.30 12.43 -11.14
C GLY A 726 -26.35 13.24 -12.43
N LYS A 727 -26.52 12.56 -13.57
CA LYS A 727 -27.30 13.17 -14.64
C LYS A 727 -28.57 13.66 -13.96
N THR A 728 -28.73 14.97 -13.87
CA THR A 728 -30.03 15.56 -13.57
C THR A 728 -31.00 14.98 -14.59
N ILE A 729 -32.08 14.36 -14.11
CA ILE A 729 -33.25 14.05 -14.92
C ILE A 729 -33.91 15.41 -15.19
N GLU A 730 -33.31 16.23 -16.06
CA GLU A 730 -33.88 17.48 -16.57
C GLU A 730 -33.65 17.66 -18.09
N ASP A 731 -33.01 16.72 -18.79
CA ASP A 731 -32.77 16.79 -20.24
C ASP A 731 -33.60 15.78 -21.09
N GLU A 732 -34.70 15.24 -20.55
CA GLU A 732 -35.67 14.42 -21.32
C GLU A 732 -37.12 14.96 -21.26
N GLU A 733 -37.29 16.28 -21.14
CA GLU A 733 -38.58 16.94 -21.44
C GLU A 733 -38.39 18.04 -22.48
N ASN A 734 -38.03 17.64 -23.71
CA ASN A 734 -38.33 18.37 -24.95
C ASN A 734 -38.07 17.45 -26.15
N GLU A 735 -38.90 16.41 -26.30
CA GLU A 735 -39.33 15.83 -27.59
C GLU A 735 -40.33 14.68 -27.33
N ILE A 736 -41.61 15.05 -27.16
CA ILE A 736 -42.85 14.49 -27.78
C ILE A 736 -44.07 15.06 -27.06
#